data_AF-A0A1F6IB92-F1
#
_entry.id   AF-A0A1F6IB92-F1
#
_cell.length_a   1.000
_cell.length_b   1.000
_cell.length_c   1.000
_cell.angle_alpha   90.00
_cell.angle_beta   90.00
_cell.angle_gamma   90.00
#
_symmetry.space_group_name_H-M   'P 1'
#
loop_
_entity.id
_entity.type
_entity.pdbx_description
1 polymer ?
#
loop_
_entity_poly.entity_id
_entity_poly.type
_entity_poly.pdbx_seq_one_letter_code
_entity_poly.pdbx_strand_id
1 'polypeptide(L)'
;MLYLDPAELMRDNPAALIVHKDTYNRMSARFDPDLFQPPHVAKVKTFSSEHGEIDRYLVIDGMTRTKYVNDNYPSVMRDSPTFRFRVQDVTSSYLLNRLIVQPEERTEGQQSLTMLQYLRAVVPPTIEHSQIASDRIAAHLINGWENMVGEDLARKYSALAAFSFLGNQAINIATEDGLGRDITKQSKLMSEETSQEREQLQHALMEMGAVIRQTRLIRQEVARSAFVLVSGESPVIGGEREARRQIYGLLHMPEVENKLKSASPNIGEREQMRDQLGQLISNAFKNTSNAPNKGEIVTILSDALKDPNLMLDHTLDVFTAPNPVERYDRIREEINKDKLTKTYMSSHRLQGLGVVETGLINRLGSKINLPDRDRQGLISVINAGEIASQQAASLMSRITGEREQLIARGVRAQLLDEALSQIQDAQKAVVESQSLQTLDAKNKELANKINDVSRRINGQIAYQRVGTMIDQETGDRLKEGYGPQIKIDIIGLILGEFHTVNNENREQVEQRIKDYTGLDQDLLVKVKGMDISLRTALQIQTDRNRPVSLRPPVNPIPPPTLAPPVGPSGIPPEDPTSVFPGSGLPIQPTPPEEGVIVDIGTREEIRKQNNREKLDLLLDDEIIELNEIDLDASDITDALRQKIDIVVRWFGQRGYNHPNIPHLVQDTHPHLLEENRRLAEELVRIKRELSDRDTGTGR
;
A
#
# COMPACT_ATOMS: atom_id res chain seq x y z
N MET A 1 -40.05 19.70 38.38
CA MET A 1 -39.67 18.51 39.16
C MET A 1 -40.83 17.54 39.14
N LEU A 2 -40.57 16.27 38.84
CA LEU A 2 -41.55 15.18 38.79
C LEU A 2 -41.10 14.03 39.71
N TYR A 3 -42.05 13.18 40.09
CA TYR A 3 -41.79 11.95 40.82
C TYR A 3 -42.24 10.80 39.93
N LEU A 4 -41.31 9.92 39.58
CA LEU A 4 -41.57 8.77 38.71
C LEU A 4 -41.16 7.49 39.43
N ASP A 5 -41.78 6.38 39.05
CA ASP A 5 -41.30 5.07 39.44
C ASP A 5 -40.00 4.78 38.66
N PRO A 6 -38.86 4.53 39.33
CA PRO A 6 -37.61 4.19 38.66
C PRO A 6 -37.73 2.93 37.78
N ALA A 7 -38.61 1.98 38.12
CA ALA A 7 -38.83 0.78 37.31
C ALA A 7 -39.55 1.10 36.00
N GLU A 8 -40.58 1.95 36.04
CA GLU A 8 -41.26 2.42 34.82
C GLU A 8 -40.32 3.25 33.94
N LEU A 9 -39.54 4.14 34.55
CA LEU A 9 -38.57 4.95 33.81
C LEU A 9 -37.48 4.10 33.16
N MET A 10 -37.00 3.05 33.84
CA MET A 10 -36.03 2.10 33.29
C MET A 10 -36.61 1.30 32.12
N ARG A 11 -37.88 0.87 32.21
CA ARG A 11 -38.57 0.15 31.13
C ARG A 11 -38.63 0.98 29.85
N ASP A 12 -38.91 2.28 29.98
CA ASP A 12 -38.98 3.19 28.84
C ASP A 12 -37.59 3.64 28.35
N ASN A 13 -36.54 3.45 29.14
CA ASN A 13 -35.17 3.87 28.86
C ASN A 13 -34.16 2.71 28.98
N PRO A 14 -34.26 1.67 28.14
CA PRO A 14 -33.43 0.48 28.26
C PRO A 14 -31.93 0.76 28.01
N ALA A 15 -31.57 1.86 27.35
CA ALA A 15 -30.19 2.35 27.22
C ALA A 15 -29.50 2.62 28.58
N ALA A 16 -30.27 2.83 29.65
CA ALA A 16 -29.76 2.97 31.01
C ALA A 16 -29.11 1.68 31.55
N LEU A 17 -29.39 0.51 30.95
CA LEU A 17 -28.71 -0.74 31.30
C LEU A 17 -27.21 -0.72 30.92
N ILE A 18 -26.80 0.10 29.95
CA ILE A 18 -25.39 0.31 29.60
C ILE A 18 -24.81 1.33 30.58
N VAL A 19 -24.11 0.85 31.60
CA VAL A 19 -23.54 1.70 32.67
C VAL A 19 -22.02 1.75 32.62
N HIS A 20 -21.48 2.92 32.95
CA HIS A 20 -20.05 3.05 33.21
C HIS A 20 -19.75 2.40 34.55
N LYS A 21 -19.00 1.28 34.53
CA LYS A 21 -18.79 0.42 35.70
C LYS A 21 -18.26 1.20 36.91
N ASP A 22 -17.25 2.05 36.72
CA ASP A 22 -16.68 2.81 37.84
C ASP A 22 -17.64 3.83 38.44
N THR A 23 -18.39 4.56 37.61
CA THR A 23 -19.41 5.51 38.06
C THR A 23 -20.50 4.80 38.86
N TYR A 24 -20.97 3.66 38.36
CA TYR A 24 -21.96 2.84 39.05
C TYR A 24 -21.43 2.32 40.40
N ASN A 25 -20.20 1.80 40.43
CA ASN A 25 -19.57 1.30 41.66
C ASN A 25 -19.31 2.41 42.69
N ARG A 26 -18.90 3.60 42.25
CA ARG A 26 -18.70 4.76 43.14
C ARG A 26 -20.00 5.20 43.80
N MET A 27 -21.11 5.17 43.05
CA MET A 27 -22.42 5.43 43.61
C MET A 27 -22.81 4.40 44.67
N SER A 28 -22.51 3.12 44.46
CA SER A 28 -22.75 2.08 45.47
C SER A 28 -22.02 2.36 46.80
N ALA A 29 -20.80 2.89 46.75
CA ALA A 29 -20.01 3.14 47.95
C ALA A 29 -20.38 4.44 48.69
N ARG A 30 -21.09 5.38 48.06
CA ARG A 30 -21.31 6.75 48.56
C ARG A 30 -22.71 7.29 48.27
N PHE A 31 -23.69 6.41 48.14
CA PHE A 31 -25.06 6.86 47.87
C PHE A 31 -25.60 7.60 49.08
N ASP A 32 -25.86 8.89 48.90
CA ASP A 32 -26.51 9.75 49.88
C ASP A 32 -27.81 10.27 49.25
N PRO A 33 -28.99 9.89 49.78
CA PRO A 33 -30.28 10.35 49.28
C PRO A 33 -30.46 11.86 49.30
N ASP A 34 -29.83 12.57 50.26
CA ASP A 34 -29.95 14.02 50.41
C ASP A 34 -29.06 14.78 49.41
N LEU A 35 -27.96 14.15 48.98
CA LEU A 35 -27.07 14.67 47.94
C LEU A 35 -27.37 14.09 46.55
N PHE A 36 -28.42 13.28 46.42
CA PHE A 36 -28.80 12.65 45.17
C PHE A 36 -29.19 13.70 44.12
N GLN A 37 -28.44 13.75 43.03
CA GLN A 37 -28.74 14.62 41.90
C GLN A 37 -29.81 13.97 41.00
N PRO A 38 -31.01 14.59 40.87
CA PRO A 38 -32.07 14.08 40.01
C PRO A 38 -31.61 13.89 38.56
N PRO A 39 -31.98 12.80 37.88
CA PRO A 39 -31.76 12.68 36.44
C PRO A 39 -32.65 13.68 35.67
N HIS A 40 -32.18 14.08 34.49
CA HIS A 40 -32.91 14.94 33.57
C HIS A 40 -33.74 14.07 32.62
N VAL A 41 -35.03 14.38 32.50
CA VAL A 41 -35.96 13.69 31.60
C VAL A 41 -36.66 14.69 30.69
N ALA A 42 -37.05 14.26 29.50
CA ALA A 42 -37.94 15.03 28.63
C ALA A 42 -39.14 14.19 28.19
N LYS A 43 -40.25 14.87 27.96
CA LYS A 43 -41.44 14.32 27.32
C LYS A 43 -41.16 14.20 25.82
N VAL A 44 -41.21 12.99 25.31
CA VAL A 44 -40.90 12.65 23.92
C VAL A 44 -42.11 11.96 23.31
N LYS A 45 -42.50 12.41 22.12
CA LYS A 45 -43.53 11.76 21.33
C LYS A 45 -42.96 10.49 20.71
N THR A 46 -43.55 9.36 21.05
CA THR A 46 -43.14 8.01 20.59
C THR A 46 -44.32 7.29 19.96
N PHE A 47 -44.06 6.29 19.12
CA PHE A 47 -45.07 5.45 18.51
C PHE A 47 -45.16 4.11 19.25
N SER A 48 -46.38 3.65 19.49
CA SER A 48 -46.71 2.34 20.04
C SER A 48 -47.68 1.64 19.09
N SER A 49 -47.37 0.41 18.70
CA SER A 49 -48.24 -0.39 17.82
C SER A 49 -49.65 -0.61 18.39
N GLU A 50 -49.82 -0.59 19.71
CA GLU A 50 -51.12 -0.76 20.38
C GLU A 50 -51.91 0.54 20.57
N HIS A 51 -51.24 1.70 20.60
CA HIS A 51 -51.83 2.97 21.05
C HIS A 51 -51.59 4.15 20.11
N GLY A 52 -50.87 3.95 19.01
CA GLY A 52 -50.44 5.02 18.12
C GLY A 52 -49.41 5.94 18.78
N GLU A 53 -49.47 7.23 18.48
CA GLU A 53 -48.59 8.23 19.10
C GLU A 53 -48.91 8.41 20.59
N ILE A 54 -47.91 8.22 21.45
CA ILE A 54 -47.97 8.41 22.90
C ILE A 54 -46.77 9.21 23.40
N ASP A 55 -47.00 10.03 24.41
CA ASP A 55 -45.93 10.74 25.10
C ASP A 55 -45.29 9.86 26.17
N ARG A 56 -43.96 9.75 26.16
CA ARG A 56 -43.18 9.05 27.19
C ARG A 56 -42.11 9.95 27.78
N TYR A 57 -41.74 9.72 29.03
CA TYR A 57 -40.61 10.39 29.65
C TYR A 57 -39.33 9.60 29.37
N LEU A 58 -38.45 10.19 28.57
CA LEU A 58 -37.14 9.63 28.25
C LEU A 58 -36.04 10.37 29.00
N VAL A 59 -35.05 9.63 29.48
CA VAL A 59 -33.90 10.14 30.22
C VAL A 59 -32.93 10.78 29.22
N ILE A 60 -32.56 12.04 29.45
CA ILE A 60 -31.53 12.75 28.68
C ILE A 60 -30.18 12.63 29.38
N ASP A 61 -30.17 12.80 30.70
CA ASP A 61 -28.97 12.69 31.53
C ASP A 61 -29.30 11.98 32.85
N GLY A 62 -28.32 11.24 33.37
CA GLY A 62 -28.45 10.47 34.60
C GLY A 62 -28.87 9.01 34.39
N MET A 63 -28.63 8.44 33.20
CA MET A 63 -28.88 7.01 32.90
C MET A 63 -28.34 6.06 33.98
N THR A 64 -27.07 6.24 34.37
CA THR A 64 -26.43 5.42 35.42
C THR A 64 -27.10 5.61 36.79
N ARG A 65 -27.54 6.85 37.11
CA ARG A 65 -28.27 7.19 38.35
C ARG A 65 -29.63 6.50 38.38
N THR A 66 -30.36 6.55 37.29
CA THR A 66 -31.64 5.86 37.12
C THR A 66 -31.49 4.35 37.31
N LYS A 67 -30.49 3.73 36.64
CA LYS A 67 -30.21 2.30 36.77
C LYS A 67 -29.90 1.90 38.21
N TYR A 68 -29.03 2.65 38.87
CA TYR A 68 -28.63 2.35 40.24
C TYR A 68 -29.80 2.42 41.22
N VAL A 69 -30.61 3.49 41.16
CA VAL A 69 -31.77 3.62 42.05
C VAL A 69 -32.78 2.51 41.78
N ASN A 70 -33.01 2.14 40.53
CA ASN A 70 -33.88 1.01 40.19
C ASN A 70 -33.37 -0.32 40.80
N ASP A 71 -32.09 -0.64 40.60
CA ASP A 71 -31.51 -1.90 41.08
C ASP A 71 -31.51 -2.01 42.61
N ASN A 72 -31.40 -0.88 43.29
CA ASN A 72 -31.26 -0.79 44.74
C ASN A 72 -32.51 -0.18 45.40
N TYR A 73 -33.63 -0.10 44.68
CA TYR A 73 -34.81 0.58 45.20
C TYR A 73 -35.28 0.04 46.55
N PRO A 74 -35.31 -1.29 46.79
CA PRO A 74 -35.70 -1.84 48.09
C PRO A 74 -34.73 -1.50 49.23
N SER A 75 -33.42 -1.43 48.97
CA SER A 75 -32.43 -1.06 49.99
C SER A 75 -32.46 0.45 50.25
N VAL A 76 -32.49 1.27 49.20
CA VAL A 76 -32.62 2.73 49.30
C VAL A 76 -33.86 3.12 50.09
N MET A 77 -35.02 2.49 49.83
CA MET A 77 -36.26 2.77 50.57
C MET A 77 -36.23 2.26 52.01
N ARG A 78 -35.46 1.22 52.31
CA ARG A 78 -35.30 0.72 53.68
C ARG A 78 -34.42 1.65 54.51
N ASP A 79 -33.29 2.06 53.95
CA ASP A 79 -32.28 2.88 54.61
C ASP A 79 -32.70 4.35 54.64
N SER A 80 -33.60 4.76 53.74
CA SER A 80 -34.14 6.11 53.65
C SER A 80 -35.62 6.10 53.21
N PRO A 81 -36.56 5.84 54.13
CA PRO A 81 -38.00 5.70 53.82
C PRO A 81 -38.65 6.97 53.26
N THR A 82 -38.03 8.12 53.48
CA THR A 82 -38.47 9.43 52.97
C THR A 82 -37.96 9.71 51.56
N PHE A 83 -37.04 8.90 51.03
CA PHE A 83 -36.53 9.07 49.69
C PHE A 83 -37.67 8.93 48.69
N ARG A 84 -37.66 9.84 47.71
CA ARG A 84 -38.57 9.82 46.58
C ARG A 84 -37.73 10.01 45.34
N PHE A 85 -37.88 9.14 44.36
CA PHE A 85 -37.12 9.24 43.11
C PHE A 85 -37.61 10.45 42.32
N ARG A 86 -36.89 11.56 42.49
CA ARG A 86 -37.14 12.85 41.87
C ARG A 86 -36.43 12.90 40.53
N VAL A 87 -37.10 13.45 39.53
CA VAL A 87 -36.52 13.74 38.21
C VAL A 87 -36.79 15.19 37.81
N GLN A 88 -35.91 15.76 37.00
CA GLN A 88 -36.06 17.11 36.48
C GLN A 88 -36.56 17.04 35.03
N ASP A 89 -37.79 17.52 34.82
CA ASP A 89 -38.35 17.70 33.49
C ASP A 89 -37.69 18.90 32.80
N VAL A 90 -36.96 18.63 31.72
CA VAL A 90 -36.23 19.62 30.93
C VAL A 90 -36.90 19.90 29.57
N THR A 91 -38.08 19.33 29.30
CA THR A 91 -38.76 19.41 27.99
C THR A 91 -38.85 20.84 27.46
N SER A 92 -39.38 21.78 28.27
CA SER A 92 -39.52 23.18 27.86
C SER A 92 -38.18 23.86 27.58
N SER A 93 -37.12 23.51 28.33
CA SER A 93 -35.78 24.05 28.10
C SER A 93 -35.19 23.56 26.78
N TYR A 94 -35.35 22.27 26.46
CA TYR A 94 -34.85 21.69 25.22
C TYR A 94 -35.65 22.15 23.99
N LEU A 95 -36.97 22.35 24.12
CA LEU A 95 -37.81 22.96 23.08
C LEU A 95 -37.38 24.41 22.75
N LEU A 96 -36.75 25.12 23.69
CA LEU A 96 -36.19 26.46 23.50
C LEU A 96 -34.74 26.45 23.00
N ASN A 97 -34.06 25.30 23.03
CA ASN A 97 -32.66 25.17 22.66
C ASN A 97 -32.51 24.98 21.14
N ARG A 98 -31.91 25.96 20.47
CA ARG A 98 -31.70 25.97 19.01
C ARG A 98 -30.77 24.86 18.49
N LEU A 99 -29.92 24.29 19.34
CA LEU A 99 -29.07 23.15 18.97
C LEU A 99 -29.84 21.83 18.91
N ILE A 100 -31.01 21.79 19.56
CA ILE A 100 -31.85 20.60 19.68
C ILE A 100 -33.04 20.70 18.72
N VAL A 101 -33.77 21.81 18.82
CA VAL A 101 -34.90 22.16 17.96
C VAL A 101 -34.48 23.33 17.09
N GLN A 102 -34.23 23.06 15.81
CA GLN A 102 -33.89 24.12 14.87
C GLN A 102 -35.13 25.03 14.64
N PRO A 103 -34.94 26.34 14.39
CA PRO A 103 -36.07 27.26 14.17
C PRO A 103 -37.07 26.79 13.11
N GLU A 104 -36.59 26.12 12.07
CA GLU A 104 -37.35 25.63 10.93
C GLU A 104 -38.17 24.38 11.27
N GLU A 105 -37.74 23.59 12.25
CA GLU A 105 -38.41 22.36 12.71
C GLU A 105 -39.46 22.62 13.80
N ARG A 106 -39.54 23.86 14.30
CA ARG A 106 -40.39 24.20 15.44
C ARG A 106 -41.86 24.29 15.01
N THR A 107 -42.67 23.41 15.58
CA THR A 107 -44.13 23.45 15.39
C THR A 107 -44.79 24.35 16.43
N GLU A 108 -45.80 25.12 16.01
CA GLU A 108 -46.56 25.96 16.92
C GLU A 108 -47.29 25.09 17.96
N GLY A 109 -47.17 25.46 19.24
CA GLY A 109 -47.80 24.70 20.33
C GLY A 109 -47.13 23.36 20.68
N GLN A 110 -45.92 23.08 20.19
CA GLN A 110 -45.18 21.87 20.52
C GLN A 110 -44.94 21.73 22.04
N GLN A 111 -45.37 20.61 22.63
CA GLN A 111 -45.22 20.32 24.07
C GLN A 111 -44.32 19.11 24.38
N SER A 112 -43.94 18.34 23.37
CA SER A 112 -43.08 17.16 23.49
C SER A 112 -41.99 17.22 22.41
N LEU A 113 -40.80 16.69 22.70
CA LEU A 113 -39.76 16.52 21.69
C LEU A 113 -40.16 15.43 20.70
N THR A 114 -39.77 15.56 19.44
CA THR A 114 -39.76 14.41 18.51
C THR A 114 -38.63 13.44 18.89
N MET A 115 -38.69 12.20 18.39
CA MET A 115 -37.60 11.24 18.63
C MET A 115 -36.24 11.78 18.14
N LEU A 116 -36.21 12.45 16.98
CA LEU A 116 -35.00 13.09 16.47
C LEU A 116 -34.44 14.15 17.43
N GLN A 117 -35.30 15.04 17.92
CA GLN A 117 -34.89 16.10 18.85
C GLN A 117 -34.37 15.50 20.16
N TYR A 118 -35.00 14.42 20.64
CA TYR A 118 -34.49 13.66 21.78
C TYR A 118 -33.12 13.04 21.51
N LEU A 119 -32.90 12.42 20.34
CA LEU A 119 -31.60 11.86 19.96
C LEU A 119 -30.49 12.92 19.92
N ARG A 120 -30.78 14.13 19.44
CA ARG A 120 -29.84 15.26 19.52
C ARG A 120 -29.58 15.70 20.96
N ALA A 121 -30.60 15.62 21.83
CA ALA A 121 -30.51 16.01 23.24
C ALA A 121 -29.67 15.05 24.09
N VAL A 122 -29.74 13.74 23.81
CA VAL A 122 -29.06 12.71 24.59
C VAL A 122 -27.58 12.54 24.21
N VAL A 123 -27.17 13.02 23.03
CA VAL A 123 -25.77 12.92 22.55
C VAL A 123 -24.78 13.64 23.47
N PRO A 124 -24.91 14.96 23.77
CA PRO A 124 -23.94 15.68 24.59
C PRO A 124 -23.63 15.04 25.95
N PRO A 125 -24.61 14.66 26.80
CA PRO A 125 -24.30 14.01 28.07
C PRO A 125 -23.79 12.57 27.90
N THR A 126 -24.09 11.89 26.79
CA THR A 126 -23.62 10.52 26.55
C THR A 126 -22.13 10.47 26.19
N ILE A 127 -21.64 11.42 25.39
CA ILE A 127 -20.25 11.43 24.92
C ILE A 127 -19.24 11.79 26.02
N GLU A 128 -19.67 12.38 27.12
CA GLU A 128 -18.84 12.58 28.32
C GLU A 128 -18.36 11.24 28.92
N HIS A 129 -19.04 10.14 28.60
CA HIS A 129 -18.70 8.79 29.02
C HIS A 129 -18.16 7.97 27.84
N SER A 130 -16.98 8.35 27.33
CA SER A 130 -16.36 7.77 26.12
C SER A 130 -16.33 6.23 26.08
N GLN A 131 -16.13 5.57 27.24
CA GLN A 131 -16.07 4.11 27.36
C GLN A 131 -17.36 3.37 26.96
N ILE A 132 -18.51 4.04 27.03
CA ILE A 132 -19.83 3.44 26.77
C ILE A 132 -20.62 4.22 25.72
N ALA A 133 -20.07 5.32 25.20
CA ALA A 133 -20.78 6.24 24.32
C ALA A 133 -21.25 5.53 23.04
N SER A 134 -20.38 4.76 22.39
CA SER A 134 -20.71 4.04 21.15
C SER A 134 -21.86 3.04 21.37
N ASP A 135 -21.80 2.23 22.43
CA ASP A 135 -22.86 1.28 22.78
C ASP A 135 -24.18 1.98 23.10
N ARG A 136 -24.14 3.05 23.89
CA ARG A 136 -25.35 3.75 24.33
C ARG A 136 -26.00 4.53 23.18
N ILE A 137 -25.22 5.18 22.32
CA ILE A 137 -25.73 5.85 21.11
C ILE A 137 -26.32 4.82 20.14
N ALA A 138 -25.65 3.68 19.94
CA ALA A 138 -26.18 2.60 19.12
C ALA A 138 -27.54 2.10 19.65
N ALA A 139 -27.65 1.88 20.96
CA ALA A 139 -28.90 1.49 21.61
C ALA A 139 -30.02 2.53 21.41
N HIS A 140 -29.72 3.82 21.59
CA HIS A 140 -30.70 4.89 21.37
C HIS A 140 -31.23 4.92 19.94
N LEU A 141 -30.35 4.77 18.95
CA LEU A 141 -30.72 4.77 17.54
C LEU A 141 -31.52 3.52 17.16
N ILE A 142 -31.17 2.33 17.67
CA ILE A 142 -31.97 1.10 17.44
C ILE A 142 -33.39 1.28 17.99
N ASN A 143 -33.51 1.72 19.24
CA ASN A 143 -34.81 1.90 19.90
C ASN A 143 -35.63 3.06 19.30
N GLY A 144 -34.96 4.06 18.73
CA GLY A 144 -35.59 5.21 18.09
C GLY A 144 -36.03 4.95 16.64
N TRP A 145 -35.48 3.94 15.97
CA TRP A 145 -35.62 3.75 14.52
C TRP A 145 -37.07 3.65 14.04
N GLU A 146 -37.91 2.86 14.71
CA GLU A 146 -39.32 2.72 14.36
C GLU A 146 -40.08 4.07 14.41
N ASN A 147 -39.68 4.98 15.29
CA ASN A 147 -40.28 6.30 15.39
C ASN A 147 -39.84 7.24 14.25
N MET A 148 -38.69 6.96 13.63
CA MET A 148 -38.16 7.76 12.52
C MET A 148 -38.77 7.33 11.17
N VAL A 149 -38.90 6.02 10.94
CA VAL A 149 -39.35 5.48 9.63
C VAL A 149 -40.76 4.89 9.63
N GLY A 150 -41.35 4.61 10.80
CA GLY A 150 -42.61 3.89 10.94
C GLY A 150 -42.44 2.36 11.01
N GLU A 151 -43.43 1.67 11.58
CA GLU A 151 -43.37 0.23 11.87
C GLU A 151 -43.16 -0.63 10.60
N ASP A 152 -43.92 -0.37 9.55
CA ASP A 152 -43.89 -1.14 8.30
C ASP A 152 -42.51 -1.07 7.63
N LEU A 153 -41.94 0.13 7.57
CA LEU A 153 -40.64 0.37 6.97
C LEU A 153 -39.52 -0.17 7.87
N ALA A 154 -39.60 0.00 9.19
CA ALA A 154 -38.64 -0.54 10.14
C ALA A 154 -38.54 -2.08 10.12
N ARG A 155 -39.62 -2.78 9.76
CA ARG A 155 -39.62 -4.25 9.59
C ARG A 155 -38.81 -4.68 8.36
N LYS A 156 -38.90 -3.93 7.26
CA LYS A 156 -38.20 -4.24 6.01
C LYS A 156 -36.77 -3.70 6.00
N TYR A 157 -36.54 -2.51 6.54
CA TYR A 157 -35.22 -1.88 6.62
C TYR A 157 -34.96 -1.50 8.07
N SER A 158 -34.21 -2.35 8.76
CA SER A 158 -33.96 -2.22 10.18
C SER A 158 -32.91 -1.15 10.50
N ALA A 159 -32.82 -0.74 11.77
CA ALA A 159 -31.75 0.15 12.22
C ALA A 159 -30.37 -0.47 11.96
N LEU A 160 -30.25 -1.79 12.07
CA LEU A 160 -29.02 -2.52 11.75
C LEU A 160 -28.65 -2.40 10.26
N ALA A 161 -29.63 -2.39 9.35
CA ALA A 161 -29.41 -2.10 7.93
C ALA A 161 -28.91 -0.66 7.71
N ALA A 162 -29.49 0.31 8.44
CA ALA A 162 -29.03 1.70 8.42
C ALA A 162 -27.59 1.85 8.94
N PHE A 163 -27.24 1.22 10.07
CA PHE A 163 -25.86 1.18 10.59
C PHE A 163 -24.90 0.52 9.61
N SER A 164 -25.34 -0.56 8.97
CA SER A 164 -24.61 -1.27 7.93
C SER A 164 -24.27 -0.35 6.75
N PHE A 165 -25.21 0.50 6.32
CA PHE A 165 -25.02 1.47 5.25
C PHE A 165 -24.11 2.63 5.69
N LEU A 166 -24.44 3.29 6.81
CA LEU A 166 -23.72 4.48 7.30
C LEU A 166 -22.30 4.16 7.82
N GLY A 167 -22.08 2.93 8.28
CA GLY A 167 -20.77 2.43 8.70
C GLY A 167 -19.83 2.10 7.53
N ASN A 168 -20.33 2.02 6.30
CA ASN A 168 -19.52 1.75 5.12
C ASN A 168 -18.53 2.90 4.87
N GLN A 169 -17.25 2.58 4.70
CA GLN A 169 -16.20 3.57 4.48
C GLN A 169 -16.41 4.40 3.20
N ALA A 170 -17.02 3.80 2.18
CA ALA A 170 -17.28 4.45 0.89
C ALA A 170 -18.38 5.53 0.96
N ILE A 171 -19.24 5.49 1.98
CA ILE A 171 -20.30 6.49 2.19
C ILE A 171 -19.72 7.66 2.95
N ASN A 172 -19.89 8.89 2.48
CA ASN A 172 -19.39 10.08 3.16
C ASN A 172 -20.42 10.63 4.15
N ILE A 173 -20.25 10.34 5.45
CA ILE A 173 -21.14 10.90 6.50
C ILE A 173 -20.60 12.20 7.13
N ALA A 174 -19.39 12.63 6.76
CA ALA A 174 -18.71 13.74 7.41
C ALA A 174 -19.43 15.07 7.17
N THR A 175 -20.12 15.19 6.04
CA THR A 175 -20.97 16.34 5.71
C THR A 175 -22.35 15.87 5.28
N GLU A 176 -23.34 16.73 5.48
CA GLU A 176 -24.72 16.46 5.06
C GLU A 176 -24.83 16.33 3.54
N ASP A 177 -24.24 17.26 2.79
CA ASP A 177 -24.19 17.19 1.32
C ASP A 177 -23.43 15.96 0.79
N GLY A 178 -22.40 15.51 1.51
CA GLY A 178 -21.67 14.28 1.20
C GLY A 178 -22.60 13.08 1.29
N LEU A 179 -23.31 12.96 2.40
CA LEU A 179 -24.22 11.85 2.68
C LEU A 179 -25.41 11.85 1.73
N GLY A 180 -26.04 13.01 1.53
CA GLY A 180 -27.17 13.15 0.62
C GLY A 180 -26.83 12.74 -0.82
N ARG A 181 -25.63 13.12 -1.30
CA ARG A 181 -25.13 12.68 -2.61
C ARG A 181 -24.93 11.17 -2.67
N ASP A 182 -24.30 10.57 -1.66
CA ASP A 182 -24.00 9.14 -1.69
C ASP A 182 -25.25 8.26 -1.51
N ILE A 183 -26.24 8.73 -0.75
CA ILE A 183 -27.58 8.14 -0.68
C ILE A 183 -28.27 8.22 -2.06
N THR A 184 -28.22 9.37 -2.72
CA THR A 184 -28.87 9.58 -4.03
C THR A 184 -28.23 8.72 -5.13
N LYS A 185 -26.91 8.48 -5.06
CA LYS A 185 -26.19 7.59 -5.98
C LYS A 185 -26.63 6.13 -5.88
N GLN A 186 -27.20 5.69 -4.75
CA GLN A 186 -27.68 4.32 -4.64
C GLN A 186 -28.87 4.11 -5.57
N SER A 187 -28.80 3.06 -6.40
CA SER A 187 -29.91 2.71 -7.29
C SER A 187 -31.17 2.38 -6.49
N LYS A 188 -31.03 1.64 -5.39
CA LYS A 188 -32.06 1.36 -4.38
C LYS A 188 -31.45 1.37 -2.99
N LEU A 189 -32.22 1.79 -1.98
CA LEU A 189 -31.84 1.66 -0.58
C LEU A 189 -32.35 0.34 0.01
N MET A 190 -33.53 -0.09 -0.43
CA MET A 190 -34.19 -1.31 -0.01
C MET A 190 -34.75 -2.08 -1.22
N SER A 191 -34.87 -3.39 -1.06
CA SER A 191 -35.52 -4.24 -2.05
C SER A 191 -37.00 -3.89 -2.19
N GLU A 192 -37.47 -3.80 -3.44
CA GLU A 192 -38.87 -3.53 -3.78
C GLU A 192 -39.45 -2.22 -3.16
N GLU A 193 -38.58 -1.22 -2.91
CA GLU A 193 -39.00 0.07 -2.35
C GLU A 193 -39.92 0.88 -3.29
N THR A 194 -40.94 1.52 -2.70
CA THR A 194 -41.74 2.56 -3.34
C THR A 194 -41.06 3.93 -3.25
N SER A 195 -41.50 4.90 -4.05
CA SER A 195 -40.95 6.27 -3.99
C SER A 195 -41.14 6.93 -2.62
N GLN A 196 -42.29 6.68 -1.97
CA GLN A 196 -42.58 7.22 -0.63
C GLN A 196 -41.69 6.56 0.44
N GLU A 197 -41.56 5.23 0.42
CA GLU A 197 -40.64 4.53 1.34
C GLU A 197 -39.21 5.00 1.14
N ARG A 198 -38.78 5.24 -0.11
CA ARG A 198 -37.45 5.77 -0.41
C ARG A 198 -37.24 7.15 0.21
N GLU A 199 -38.16 8.09 0.03
CA GLU A 199 -38.05 9.44 0.60
C GLU A 199 -37.95 9.40 2.13
N GLN A 200 -38.79 8.58 2.77
CA GLN A 200 -38.76 8.37 4.22
C GLN A 200 -37.44 7.75 4.69
N LEU A 201 -36.91 6.74 3.98
CA LEU A 201 -35.61 6.14 4.29
C LEU A 201 -34.47 7.15 4.11
N GLN A 202 -34.49 7.94 3.04
CA GLN A 202 -33.48 8.97 2.79
C GLN A 202 -33.45 9.98 3.94
N HIS A 203 -34.61 10.47 4.36
CA HIS A 203 -34.73 11.39 5.48
C HIS A 203 -34.19 10.77 6.78
N ALA A 204 -34.62 9.55 7.12
CA ALA A 204 -34.17 8.88 8.35
C ALA A 204 -32.67 8.52 8.35
N LEU A 205 -32.10 8.14 7.20
CA LEU A 205 -30.65 7.92 7.07
C LEU A 205 -29.86 9.22 7.26
N MET A 206 -30.36 10.34 6.72
CA MET A 206 -29.76 11.65 6.91
C MET A 206 -29.80 12.08 8.38
N GLU A 207 -30.92 11.87 9.05
CA GLU A 207 -31.09 12.12 10.48
C GLU A 207 -30.15 11.28 11.35
N MET A 208 -30.13 9.96 11.13
CA MET A 208 -29.24 9.04 11.84
C MET A 208 -27.77 9.39 11.59
N GLY A 209 -27.42 9.72 10.35
CA GLY A 209 -26.09 10.20 9.97
C GLY A 209 -25.74 11.52 10.68
N ALA A 210 -26.69 12.44 10.83
CA ALA A 210 -26.50 13.68 11.57
C ALA A 210 -26.25 13.43 13.07
N VAL A 211 -27.00 12.53 13.70
CA VAL A 211 -26.78 12.12 15.11
C VAL A 211 -25.39 11.53 15.28
N ILE A 212 -24.99 10.58 14.42
CA ILE A 212 -23.64 9.96 14.46
C ILE A 212 -22.57 11.04 14.27
N ARG A 213 -22.73 11.95 13.30
CA ARG A 213 -21.79 13.05 13.05
C ARG A 213 -21.66 13.98 14.27
N GLN A 214 -22.77 14.30 14.94
CA GLN A 214 -22.77 15.15 16.14
C GLN A 214 -21.98 14.53 17.31
N THR A 215 -21.96 13.20 17.42
CA THR A 215 -21.23 12.52 18.50
C THR A 215 -19.70 12.67 18.39
N ARG A 216 -19.18 12.95 17.18
CA ARG A 216 -17.74 12.92 16.84
C ARG A 216 -17.06 11.57 17.13
N LEU A 217 -17.83 10.50 17.37
CA LEU A 217 -17.31 9.14 17.51
C LEU A 217 -16.91 8.58 16.14
N ILE A 218 -16.05 7.55 16.16
CA ILE A 218 -15.74 6.79 14.95
C ILE A 218 -17.00 6.03 14.53
N ARG A 219 -17.58 6.39 13.38
CA ARG A 219 -18.84 5.80 12.88
C ARG A 219 -18.83 4.28 12.81
N GLN A 220 -17.69 3.68 12.46
CA GLN A 220 -17.54 2.24 12.37
C GLN A 220 -17.63 1.59 13.76
N GLU A 221 -17.19 2.29 14.82
CA GLU A 221 -17.35 1.81 16.19
C GLU A 221 -18.81 1.84 16.63
N VAL A 222 -19.56 2.90 16.30
CA VAL A 222 -21.00 2.96 16.61
C VAL A 222 -21.76 1.87 15.85
N ALA A 223 -21.47 1.69 14.55
CA ALA A 223 -22.05 0.60 13.76
C ALA A 223 -21.69 -0.77 14.35
N ARG A 224 -20.41 -1.02 14.65
CA ARG A 224 -19.95 -2.26 15.30
C ARG A 224 -20.66 -2.50 16.64
N SER A 225 -20.90 -1.44 17.43
CA SER A 225 -21.62 -1.53 18.70
C SER A 225 -23.07 -1.98 18.49
N ALA A 226 -23.77 -1.43 17.49
CA ALA A 226 -25.12 -1.88 17.11
C ALA A 226 -25.14 -3.37 16.74
N PHE A 227 -24.17 -3.79 15.94
CA PHE A 227 -23.96 -5.19 15.56
C PHE A 227 -23.69 -6.11 16.78
N VAL A 228 -22.88 -5.65 17.74
CA VAL A 228 -22.63 -6.38 19.00
C VAL A 228 -23.88 -6.48 19.88
N LEU A 229 -24.69 -5.42 19.95
CA LEU A 229 -25.95 -5.43 20.71
C LEU A 229 -26.96 -6.41 20.12
N VAL A 230 -27.11 -6.44 18.79
CA VAL A 230 -28.00 -7.39 18.10
C VAL A 230 -27.49 -8.82 18.22
N SER A 231 -26.19 -9.05 17.97
CA SER A 231 -25.63 -10.40 18.05
C SER A 231 -25.65 -10.99 19.47
N GLY A 232 -25.51 -10.15 20.49
CA GLY A 232 -25.62 -10.54 21.89
C GLY A 232 -27.05 -10.65 22.42
N GLU A 233 -28.07 -10.48 21.57
CA GLU A 233 -29.49 -10.49 21.96
C GLU A 233 -29.75 -9.57 23.16
N SER A 234 -29.15 -8.38 23.13
CA SER A 234 -29.05 -7.52 24.30
C SER A 234 -30.44 -7.09 24.80
N PRO A 235 -30.72 -7.18 26.11
CA PRO A 235 -31.97 -6.68 26.67
C PRO A 235 -32.15 -5.16 26.48
N VAL A 236 -31.05 -4.43 26.27
CA VAL A 236 -31.04 -2.98 25.98
C VAL A 236 -31.84 -2.62 24.73
N ILE A 237 -31.92 -3.55 23.77
CA ILE A 237 -32.66 -3.37 22.53
C ILE A 237 -33.93 -4.21 22.49
N GLY A 238 -34.35 -4.84 23.59
CA GLY A 238 -35.54 -5.72 23.59
C GLY A 238 -35.26 -7.21 23.39
N GLY A 239 -34.00 -7.64 23.49
CA GLY A 239 -33.61 -9.05 23.57
C GLY A 239 -33.69 -9.81 22.24
N GLU A 240 -33.86 -11.13 22.32
CA GLU A 240 -33.89 -12.04 21.15
C GLU A 240 -34.97 -11.65 20.12
N ARG A 241 -36.14 -11.19 20.56
CA ARG A 241 -37.23 -10.79 19.66
C ARG A 241 -36.81 -9.65 18.75
N GLU A 242 -36.26 -8.58 19.32
CA GLU A 242 -35.82 -7.44 18.52
C GLU A 242 -34.57 -7.77 17.71
N ALA A 243 -33.63 -8.56 18.25
CA ALA A 243 -32.46 -9.01 17.50
C ALA A 243 -32.86 -9.74 16.21
N ARG A 244 -33.84 -10.64 16.27
CA ARG A 244 -34.38 -11.33 15.07
C ARG A 244 -35.02 -10.36 14.08
N ARG A 245 -35.77 -9.36 14.55
CA ARG A 245 -36.37 -8.32 13.70
C ARG A 245 -35.29 -7.50 12.99
N GLN A 246 -34.23 -7.12 13.72
CA GLN A 246 -33.11 -6.37 13.17
C GLN A 246 -32.35 -7.16 12.11
N ILE A 247 -32.11 -8.45 12.34
CA ILE A 247 -31.50 -9.36 11.35
C ILE A 247 -32.40 -9.52 10.13
N TYR A 248 -33.71 -9.73 10.32
CA TYR A 248 -34.66 -9.86 9.22
C TYR A 248 -34.65 -8.63 8.31
N GLY A 249 -34.71 -7.41 8.88
CA GLY A 249 -34.63 -6.18 8.09
C GLY A 249 -33.26 -5.98 7.41
N LEU A 250 -32.16 -6.44 8.03
CA LEU A 250 -30.83 -6.44 7.39
C LEU A 250 -30.81 -7.30 6.12
N LEU A 251 -31.56 -8.41 6.09
CA LEU A 251 -31.61 -9.33 4.96
C LEU A 251 -32.40 -8.82 3.75
N HIS A 252 -33.09 -7.68 3.86
CA HIS A 252 -33.78 -7.05 2.73
C HIS A 252 -32.94 -6.00 2.01
N MET A 253 -31.67 -5.83 2.42
CA MET A 253 -30.73 -4.98 1.70
C MET A 253 -30.55 -5.49 0.25
N PRO A 254 -30.37 -4.59 -0.73
CA PRO A 254 -30.26 -4.95 -2.15
C PRO A 254 -29.17 -5.99 -2.45
N GLU A 255 -28.05 -5.94 -1.74
CA GLU A 255 -26.91 -6.87 -1.92
C GLU A 255 -27.28 -8.30 -1.58
N VAL A 256 -28.04 -8.49 -0.49
CA VAL A 256 -28.54 -9.81 -0.07
C VAL A 256 -29.60 -10.30 -1.04
N GLU A 257 -30.51 -9.42 -1.42
CA GLU A 257 -31.58 -9.73 -2.35
C GLU A 257 -31.05 -10.16 -3.73
N ASN A 258 -29.97 -9.54 -4.19
CA ASN A 258 -29.30 -9.94 -5.42
C ASN A 258 -28.75 -11.37 -5.34
N LYS A 259 -28.13 -11.76 -4.21
CA LYS A 259 -27.66 -13.13 -3.98
C LYS A 259 -28.82 -14.14 -3.99
N LEU A 260 -29.92 -13.81 -3.32
CA LEU A 260 -31.12 -14.64 -3.27
C LEU A 260 -31.75 -14.80 -4.66
N LYS A 261 -31.86 -13.71 -5.44
CA LYS A 261 -32.33 -13.73 -6.84
C LYS A 261 -31.48 -14.59 -7.75
N SER A 262 -30.16 -14.54 -7.58
CA SER A 262 -29.25 -15.39 -8.36
C SER A 262 -29.39 -16.87 -8.02
N ALA A 263 -29.78 -17.20 -6.78
CA ALA A 263 -29.96 -18.59 -6.35
C ALA A 263 -31.33 -19.17 -6.73
N SER A 264 -32.41 -18.39 -6.58
CA SER A 264 -33.74 -18.77 -7.08
C SER A 264 -34.50 -17.54 -7.60
N PRO A 265 -35.12 -17.61 -8.80
CA PRO A 265 -36.00 -16.55 -9.30
C PRO A 265 -37.38 -16.53 -8.63
N ASN A 266 -37.78 -17.58 -7.90
CA ASN A 266 -39.11 -17.69 -7.29
C ASN A 266 -39.19 -16.89 -5.98
N ILE A 267 -40.18 -16.00 -5.86
CA ILE A 267 -40.38 -15.15 -4.68
C ILE A 267 -40.53 -15.97 -3.39
N GLY A 268 -41.40 -16.99 -3.39
CA GLY A 268 -41.66 -17.79 -2.19
C GLY A 268 -40.45 -18.59 -1.73
N GLU A 269 -39.66 -19.13 -2.66
CA GLU A 269 -38.40 -19.82 -2.32
C GLU A 269 -37.36 -18.85 -1.76
N ARG A 270 -37.25 -17.63 -2.33
CA ARG A 270 -36.34 -16.61 -1.80
C ARG A 270 -36.67 -16.19 -0.37
N GLU A 271 -37.95 -16.06 -0.04
CA GLU A 271 -38.37 -15.78 1.35
C GLU A 271 -37.99 -16.91 2.29
N GLN A 272 -38.19 -18.18 1.88
CA GLN A 272 -37.74 -19.33 2.67
C GLN A 272 -36.22 -19.34 2.87
N MET A 273 -35.45 -19.04 1.83
CA MET A 273 -33.99 -18.93 1.91
C MET A 273 -33.56 -17.76 2.80
N ARG A 274 -34.28 -16.64 2.77
CA ARG A 274 -34.05 -15.47 3.64
C ARG A 274 -34.27 -15.85 5.10
N ASP A 275 -35.36 -16.55 5.41
CA ASP A 275 -35.64 -17.03 6.77
C ASP A 275 -34.56 -18.00 7.26
N GLN A 276 -34.12 -18.93 6.41
CA GLN A 276 -33.02 -19.85 6.73
C GLN A 276 -31.71 -19.09 6.99
N LEU A 277 -31.40 -18.10 6.16
CA LEU A 277 -30.22 -17.24 6.35
C LEU A 277 -30.32 -16.44 7.66
N GLY A 278 -31.51 -15.94 8.00
CA GLY A 278 -31.76 -15.25 9.27
C GLY A 278 -31.53 -16.14 10.48
N GLN A 279 -31.95 -17.42 10.41
CA GLN A 279 -31.65 -18.40 11.45
C GLN A 279 -30.15 -18.70 11.55
N LEU A 280 -29.47 -18.84 10.41
CA LEU A 280 -28.02 -19.07 10.39
C LEU A 280 -27.23 -17.89 10.96
N ILE A 281 -27.58 -16.65 10.60
CA ILE A 281 -26.99 -15.44 11.18
C ILE A 281 -27.20 -15.41 12.68
N SER A 282 -28.43 -15.68 13.13
CA SER A 282 -28.76 -15.70 14.56
C SER A 282 -27.94 -16.75 15.30
N ASN A 283 -27.75 -17.95 14.72
CA ASN A 283 -26.94 -19.00 15.32
C ASN A 283 -25.44 -18.65 15.32
N ALA A 284 -24.91 -18.07 14.23
CA ALA A 284 -23.54 -17.59 14.16
C ALA A 284 -23.28 -16.49 15.21
N PHE A 285 -24.24 -15.58 15.40
CA PHE A 285 -24.19 -14.55 16.43
C PHE A 285 -24.22 -15.15 17.84
N LYS A 286 -25.10 -16.13 18.12
CA LYS A 286 -25.11 -16.85 19.40
C LYS A 286 -23.77 -17.50 19.71
N ASN A 287 -23.18 -18.18 18.74
CA ASN A 287 -21.89 -18.87 18.88
C ASN A 287 -20.71 -17.89 19.10
N THR A 288 -20.85 -16.64 18.67
CA THR A 288 -19.79 -15.62 18.75
C THR A 288 -19.95 -14.65 19.91
N SER A 289 -21.09 -14.67 20.60
CA SER A 289 -21.42 -13.79 21.74
C SER A 289 -20.36 -13.76 22.85
N ASN A 290 -19.70 -14.90 23.10
CA ASN A 290 -18.65 -15.07 24.12
C ASN A 290 -17.23 -15.08 23.56
N ALA A 291 -17.04 -14.87 22.25
CA ALA A 291 -15.71 -14.89 21.65
C ALA A 291 -14.89 -13.63 22.01
N PRO A 292 -13.57 -13.76 22.27
CA PRO A 292 -12.72 -12.61 22.59
C PRO A 292 -12.63 -11.60 21.44
N ASN A 293 -12.77 -12.06 20.20
CA ASN A 293 -12.78 -11.26 18.98
C ASN A 293 -14.18 -11.03 18.41
N LYS A 294 -15.25 -11.13 19.22
CA LYS A 294 -16.65 -11.04 18.76
C LYS A 294 -16.92 -9.86 17.81
N GLY A 295 -16.34 -8.69 18.10
CA GLY A 295 -16.62 -7.52 17.28
C GLY A 295 -16.00 -7.57 15.89
N GLU A 296 -14.86 -8.24 15.73
CA GLU A 296 -14.27 -8.51 14.41
C GLU A 296 -15.11 -9.54 13.65
N ILE A 297 -15.52 -10.62 14.32
CA ILE A 297 -16.35 -11.66 13.72
C ILE A 297 -17.67 -11.07 13.21
N VAL A 298 -18.36 -10.26 14.02
CA VAL A 298 -19.64 -9.67 13.61
C VAL A 298 -19.47 -8.69 12.44
N THR A 299 -18.37 -7.93 12.39
CA THR A 299 -18.03 -7.12 11.22
C THR A 299 -17.88 -7.98 9.97
N ILE A 300 -17.11 -9.08 10.03
CA ILE A 300 -16.94 -9.98 8.88
C ILE A 300 -18.25 -10.63 8.45
N LEU A 301 -19.09 -11.06 9.38
CA LEU A 301 -20.41 -11.61 9.04
C LEU A 301 -21.28 -10.57 8.33
N SER A 302 -21.22 -9.30 8.74
CA SER A 302 -21.88 -8.20 8.02
C SER A 302 -21.31 -7.98 6.62
N ASP A 303 -19.98 -7.98 6.50
CA ASP A 303 -19.29 -7.75 5.23
C ASP A 303 -19.54 -8.89 4.24
N ALA A 304 -19.56 -10.15 4.70
CA ALA A 304 -19.87 -11.32 3.88
C ALA A 304 -21.30 -11.31 3.31
N LEU A 305 -22.26 -10.71 4.02
CA LEU A 305 -23.63 -10.50 3.50
C LEU A 305 -23.69 -9.45 2.39
N LYS A 306 -22.82 -8.43 2.46
CA LYS A 306 -22.82 -7.29 1.54
C LYS A 306 -21.84 -7.44 0.39
N ASP A 307 -20.88 -8.36 0.47
CA ASP A 307 -19.86 -8.50 -0.57
C ASP A 307 -20.50 -8.92 -1.90
N PRO A 308 -20.47 -8.07 -2.94
CA PRO A 308 -21.11 -8.35 -4.22
C PRO A 308 -20.42 -9.47 -4.99
N ASN A 309 -19.21 -9.87 -4.58
CA ASN A 309 -18.46 -10.95 -5.23
C ASN A 309 -18.80 -12.33 -4.67
N LEU A 310 -19.36 -12.40 -3.46
CA LEU A 310 -19.78 -13.67 -2.87
C LEU A 310 -21.12 -14.09 -3.45
N MET A 311 -21.28 -15.39 -3.70
CA MET A 311 -22.56 -16.00 -4.00
C MET A 311 -23.21 -16.44 -2.68
N LEU A 312 -24.46 -16.90 -2.73
CA LEU A 312 -25.20 -17.26 -1.51
C LEU A 312 -24.53 -18.43 -0.77
N ASP A 313 -24.09 -19.46 -1.48
CA ASP A 313 -23.33 -20.60 -0.96
C ASP A 313 -22.05 -20.16 -0.24
N HIS A 314 -21.26 -19.27 -0.85
CA HIS A 314 -20.08 -18.68 -0.21
C HIS A 314 -20.43 -17.96 1.09
N THR A 315 -21.50 -17.17 1.09
CA THR A 315 -21.97 -16.49 2.30
C THR A 315 -22.36 -17.52 3.37
N LEU A 316 -23.16 -18.54 3.03
CA LEU A 316 -23.57 -19.61 3.98
C LEU A 316 -22.38 -20.35 4.59
N ASP A 317 -21.34 -20.59 3.80
CA ASP A 317 -20.10 -21.23 4.24
C ASP A 317 -19.38 -20.40 5.31
N VAL A 318 -19.28 -19.07 5.11
CA VAL A 318 -18.74 -18.14 6.13
C VAL A 318 -19.53 -18.22 7.44
N PHE A 319 -20.87 -18.25 7.36
CA PHE A 319 -21.75 -18.28 8.53
C PHE A 319 -21.72 -19.59 9.32
N THR A 320 -21.38 -20.70 8.66
CA THR A 320 -21.33 -22.03 9.26
C THR A 320 -19.92 -22.43 9.71
N ALA A 321 -18.90 -21.67 9.28
CA ALA A 321 -17.51 -21.93 9.63
C ALA A 321 -17.23 -21.68 11.14
N PRO A 322 -16.37 -22.51 11.76
CA PRO A 322 -15.90 -22.28 13.13
C PRO A 322 -15.16 -20.94 13.29
N ASN A 323 -14.47 -20.50 12.23
CA ASN A 323 -13.77 -19.22 12.16
C ASN A 323 -14.23 -18.43 10.92
N PRO A 324 -15.29 -17.61 11.05
CA PRO A 324 -15.85 -16.86 9.93
C PRO A 324 -14.85 -15.89 9.27
N VAL A 325 -13.95 -15.29 10.06
CA VAL A 325 -12.92 -14.35 9.58
C VAL A 325 -12.03 -15.05 8.56
N GLU A 326 -11.40 -16.14 8.98
CA GLU A 326 -10.50 -16.90 8.13
C GLU A 326 -11.23 -17.53 6.93
N ARG A 327 -12.49 -17.97 7.11
CA ARG A 327 -13.26 -18.53 6.00
C ARG A 327 -13.58 -17.48 4.93
N TYR A 328 -13.99 -16.29 5.35
CA TYR A 328 -14.26 -15.18 4.45
C TYR A 328 -13.02 -14.78 3.65
N ASP A 329 -11.87 -14.64 4.30
CA ASP A 329 -10.61 -14.31 3.64
C ASP A 329 -10.21 -15.38 2.60
N ARG A 330 -10.27 -16.67 2.96
CA ARG A 330 -9.98 -17.78 2.04
C ARG A 330 -10.89 -17.79 0.81
N ILE A 331 -12.20 -17.63 1.00
CA ILE A 331 -13.16 -17.58 -0.11
C ILE A 331 -12.85 -16.41 -1.05
N ARG A 332 -12.49 -15.25 -0.50
CA ARG A 332 -12.11 -14.09 -1.31
C ARG A 332 -10.83 -14.32 -2.08
N GLU A 333 -9.83 -14.95 -1.47
CA GLU A 333 -8.63 -15.38 -2.18
C GLU A 333 -8.95 -16.34 -3.32
N GLU A 334 -9.80 -17.34 -3.08
CA GLU A 334 -10.23 -18.31 -4.10
C GLU A 334 -10.94 -17.61 -5.27
N ILE A 335 -11.90 -16.72 -4.99
CA ILE A 335 -12.58 -15.91 -6.01
C ILE A 335 -11.59 -15.05 -6.80
N ASN A 336 -10.61 -14.44 -6.14
CA ASN A 336 -9.61 -13.61 -6.81
C ASN A 336 -8.66 -14.44 -7.68
N LYS A 337 -8.22 -15.61 -7.20
CA LYS A 337 -7.42 -16.58 -7.98
C LYS A 337 -8.19 -17.06 -9.20
N ASP A 338 -9.47 -17.39 -9.05
CA ASP A 338 -10.35 -17.81 -10.14
C ASP A 338 -10.56 -16.70 -11.18
N LYS A 339 -10.81 -15.47 -10.73
CA LYS A 339 -10.94 -14.31 -11.63
C LYS A 339 -9.64 -14.07 -12.39
N LEU A 340 -8.50 -14.05 -11.70
CA LEU A 340 -7.19 -13.86 -12.32
C LEU A 340 -6.89 -14.97 -13.33
N THR A 341 -7.16 -16.22 -12.98
CA THR A 341 -7.04 -17.39 -13.87
C THR A 341 -7.88 -17.22 -15.13
N LYS A 342 -9.18 -16.92 -14.97
CA LYS A 342 -10.10 -16.75 -16.10
C LYS A 342 -9.70 -15.59 -17.02
N THR A 343 -9.28 -14.45 -16.45
CA THR A 343 -8.83 -13.29 -17.24
C THR A 343 -7.49 -13.56 -17.94
N TYR A 344 -6.56 -14.26 -17.29
CA TYR A 344 -5.29 -14.65 -17.91
C TYR A 344 -5.51 -15.62 -19.07
N MET A 345 -6.29 -16.69 -18.85
CA MET A 345 -6.60 -17.67 -19.89
C MET A 345 -7.35 -17.06 -21.08
N SER A 346 -8.31 -16.16 -20.83
CA SER A 346 -9.07 -15.51 -21.90
C SER A 346 -8.22 -14.53 -22.71
N SER A 347 -7.36 -13.73 -22.06
CA SER A 347 -6.46 -12.79 -22.73
C SER A 347 -5.42 -13.48 -23.62
N HIS A 348 -4.98 -14.68 -23.26
CA HIS A 348 -3.99 -15.46 -24.00
C HIS A 348 -4.60 -16.61 -24.82
N ARG A 349 -5.94 -16.74 -24.85
CA ARG A 349 -6.68 -17.82 -25.53
C ARG A 349 -6.20 -19.23 -25.17
N LEU A 350 -5.85 -19.44 -23.90
CA LEU A 350 -5.32 -20.70 -23.39
C LEU A 350 -6.45 -21.65 -22.97
N GLN A 351 -6.24 -22.95 -23.19
CA GLN A 351 -7.16 -24.00 -22.70
C GLN A 351 -6.81 -24.51 -21.30
N GLY A 352 -5.62 -24.18 -20.79
CA GLY A 352 -5.16 -24.52 -19.44
C GLY A 352 -3.93 -23.70 -19.07
N LEU A 353 -3.57 -23.72 -17.79
CA LEU A 353 -2.36 -23.07 -17.28
C LEU A 353 -1.21 -24.07 -17.18
N GLY A 354 0.00 -23.63 -17.53
CA GLY A 354 1.26 -24.29 -17.22
C GLY A 354 1.58 -24.24 -15.72
N VAL A 355 2.60 -25.00 -15.32
CA VAL A 355 3.00 -25.13 -13.90
C VAL A 355 3.48 -23.79 -13.32
N VAL A 356 4.23 -23.01 -14.10
CA VAL A 356 4.75 -21.69 -13.68
C VAL A 356 3.60 -20.69 -13.55
N GLU A 357 2.73 -20.59 -14.55
CA GLU A 357 1.54 -19.74 -14.53
C GLU A 357 0.64 -20.04 -13.32
N THR A 358 0.37 -21.33 -13.07
CA THR A 358 -0.41 -21.78 -11.90
C THR A 358 0.26 -21.37 -10.58
N GLY A 359 1.58 -21.56 -10.48
CA GLY A 359 2.35 -21.19 -9.28
C GLY A 359 2.38 -19.69 -9.02
N LEU A 360 2.48 -18.87 -10.07
CA LEU A 360 2.47 -17.41 -9.97
C LEU A 360 1.07 -16.86 -9.64
N ILE A 361 0.03 -17.40 -10.28
CA ILE A 361 -1.37 -17.02 -10.01
C ILE A 361 -1.74 -17.36 -8.57
N ASN A 362 -1.37 -18.54 -8.06
CA ASN A 362 -1.66 -18.92 -6.69
C ASN A 362 -0.99 -18.01 -5.66
N ARG A 363 0.25 -17.57 -5.92
CA ARG A 363 0.98 -16.65 -5.03
C ARG A 363 0.46 -15.23 -5.12
N LEU A 364 0.30 -14.69 -6.32
CA LEU A 364 -0.05 -13.28 -6.53
C LEU A 364 -1.56 -13.02 -6.39
N GLY A 365 -2.39 -14.03 -6.66
CA GLY A 365 -3.85 -14.00 -6.48
C GLY A 365 -4.30 -14.15 -5.03
N SER A 366 -3.38 -14.38 -4.08
CA SER A 366 -3.68 -14.45 -2.64
C SER A 366 -4.03 -13.09 -2.01
N LYS A 367 -3.91 -11.98 -2.74
CA LYS A 367 -4.35 -10.69 -2.22
C LYS A 367 -5.89 -10.63 -2.13
N ILE A 368 -6.41 -10.41 -0.93
CA ILE A 368 -7.85 -10.35 -0.60
C ILE A 368 -8.59 -9.26 -1.40
N ASN A 369 -7.92 -8.14 -1.70
CA ASN A 369 -8.43 -7.06 -2.53
C ASN A 369 -7.52 -6.86 -3.75
N LEU A 370 -7.99 -7.20 -4.96
CA LEU A 370 -7.27 -6.88 -6.19
C LEU A 370 -8.15 -6.06 -7.17
N PRO A 371 -7.93 -4.74 -7.27
CA PRO A 371 -8.59 -3.87 -8.23
C PRO A 371 -8.41 -4.37 -9.66
N ASP A 372 -9.39 -4.11 -10.55
CA ASP A 372 -9.32 -4.54 -11.95
C ASP A 372 -8.07 -3.98 -12.67
N ARG A 373 -7.66 -2.75 -12.35
CA ARG A 373 -6.43 -2.12 -12.88
C ARG A 373 -5.18 -2.94 -12.55
N ASP A 374 -5.09 -3.42 -11.31
CA ASP A 374 -3.95 -4.21 -10.84
C ASP A 374 -3.96 -5.63 -11.43
N ARG A 375 -5.14 -6.16 -11.78
CA ARG A 375 -5.26 -7.47 -12.46
C ARG A 375 -4.59 -7.45 -13.83
N GLN A 376 -4.79 -6.39 -14.62
CA GLN A 376 -4.15 -6.28 -15.93
C GLN A 376 -2.62 -6.22 -15.81
N GLY A 377 -2.12 -5.46 -14.84
CA GLY A 377 -0.69 -5.41 -14.53
C GLY A 377 -0.14 -6.79 -14.14
N LEU A 378 -0.85 -7.52 -13.27
CA LEU A 378 -0.47 -8.89 -12.90
C LEU A 378 -0.43 -9.83 -14.10
N ILE A 379 -1.43 -9.78 -14.98
CA ILE A 379 -1.50 -10.64 -16.17
C ILE A 379 -0.27 -10.43 -17.07
N SER A 380 0.09 -9.17 -17.33
CA SER A 380 1.27 -8.83 -18.14
C SER A 380 2.56 -9.38 -17.53
N VAL A 381 2.74 -9.19 -16.23
CA VAL A 381 3.95 -9.60 -15.51
C VAL A 381 4.04 -11.13 -15.37
N ILE A 382 2.91 -11.83 -15.20
CA ILE A 382 2.85 -13.30 -15.20
C ILE A 382 3.24 -13.84 -16.57
N ASN A 383 2.70 -13.28 -17.65
CA ASN A 383 3.04 -13.70 -19.02
C ASN A 383 4.53 -13.46 -19.34
N ALA A 384 5.07 -12.31 -18.92
CA ALA A 384 6.51 -12.04 -19.05
C ALA A 384 7.36 -13.08 -18.29
N GLY A 385 6.91 -13.52 -17.11
CA GLY A 385 7.58 -14.56 -16.33
C GLY A 385 7.52 -15.93 -16.98
N GLU A 386 6.40 -16.28 -17.61
CA GLU A 386 6.26 -17.51 -18.41
C GLU A 386 7.20 -17.49 -19.62
N ILE A 387 7.18 -16.41 -20.41
CA ILE A 387 8.06 -16.25 -21.59
C ILE A 387 9.53 -16.37 -21.18
N ALA A 388 9.95 -15.65 -20.13
CA ALA A 388 11.32 -15.70 -19.65
C ALA A 388 11.70 -17.11 -19.15
N SER A 389 10.78 -17.82 -18.50
CA SER A 389 10.98 -19.20 -18.05
C SER A 389 11.09 -20.19 -19.20
N GLN A 390 10.30 -20.02 -20.27
CA GLN A 390 10.41 -20.84 -21.49
C GLN A 390 11.72 -20.60 -22.22
N GLN A 391 12.17 -19.33 -22.32
CA GLN A 391 13.46 -18.99 -22.90
C GLN A 391 14.62 -19.57 -22.08
N ALA A 392 14.55 -19.47 -20.75
CA ALA A 392 15.51 -20.09 -19.84
C ALA A 392 15.59 -21.62 -20.05
N ALA A 393 14.44 -22.29 -20.08
CA ALA A 393 14.36 -23.73 -20.30
C ALA A 393 14.92 -24.15 -21.67
N SER A 394 14.63 -23.38 -22.73
CA SER A 394 15.17 -23.61 -24.07
C SER A 394 16.70 -23.48 -24.10
N LEU A 395 17.25 -22.44 -23.48
CA LEU A 395 18.70 -22.22 -23.41
C LEU A 395 19.39 -23.31 -22.57
N MET A 396 18.84 -23.69 -21.42
CA MET A 396 19.39 -24.78 -20.60
C MET A 396 19.33 -26.13 -21.33
N SER A 397 18.23 -26.42 -22.03
CA SER A 397 18.07 -27.61 -22.86
C SER A 397 19.11 -27.65 -23.97
N ARG A 398 19.33 -26.52 -24.66
CA ARG A 398 20.38 -26.39 -25.68
C ARG A 398 21.77 -26.62 -25.09
N ILE A 399 22.12 -25.97 -23.97
CA ILE A 399 23.42 -26.14 -23.32
C ILE A 399 23.65 -27.60 -22.92
N THR A 400 22.62 -28.28 -22.42
CA THR A 400 22.70 -29.68 -21.98
C THR A 400 22.80 -30.64 -23.15
N GLY A 401 21.93 -30.48 -24.16
CA GLY A 401 21.87 -31.37 -25.33
C GLY A 401 23.01 -31.17 -26.32
N GLU A 402 23.53 -29.95 -26.48
CA GLU A 402 24.65 -29.62 -27.37
C GLU A 402 25.99 -29.56 -26.62
N ARG A 403 26.07 -30.00 -25.36
CA ARG A 403 27.23 -29.78 -24.49
C ARG A 403 28.56 -30.15 -25.14
N GLU A 404 28.66 -31.37 -25.66
CA GLU A 404 29.88 -31.87 -26.31
C GLU A 404 30.22 -31.09 -27.57
N GLN A 405 29.22 -30.69 -28.36
CA GLN A 405 29.41 -29.88 -29.57
C GLN A 405 29.86 -28.46 -29.24
N LEU A 406 29.31 -27.85 -28.19
CA LEU A 406 29.72 -26.53 -27.72
C LEU A 406 31.17 -26.56 -27.21
N ILE A 407 31.55 -27.61 -26.48
CA ILE A 407 32.94 -27.80 -26.04
C ILE A 407 33.87 -28.01 -27.24
N ALA A 408 33.49 -28.84 -28.21
CA ALA A 408 34.26 -29.04 -29.45
C ALA A 408 34.41 -27.74 -30.26
N ARG A 409 33.44 -26.82 -30.17
CA ARG A 409 33.49 -25.48 -30.77
C ARG A 409 34.29 -24.45 -29.94
N GLY A 410 34.90 -24.86 -28.83
CA GLY A 410 35.80 -24.02 -28.02
C GLY A 410 35.19 -23.40 -26.78
N VAL A 411 33.95 -23.75 -26.42
CA VAL A 411 33.33 -23.25 -25.18
C VAL A 411 33.87 -24.02 -23.97
N ARG A 412 34.28 -23.32 -22.92
CA ARG A 412 34.80 -23.97 -21.69
C ARG A 412 33.67 -24.69 -20.95
N ALA A 413 33.90 -25.94 -20.54
CA ALA A 413 32.92 -26.72 -19.78
C ALA A 413 32.44 -25.99 -18.50
N GLN A 414 33.37 -25.36 -17.77
CA GLN A 414 33.06 -24.57 -16.58
C GLN A 414 32.08 -23.40 -16.88
N LEU A 415 32.20 -22.75 -18.04
CA LEU A 415 31.26 -21.69 -18.44
C LEU A 415 29.83 -22.25 -18.59
N LEU A 416 29.71 -23.44 -19.18
CA LEU A 416 28.42 -24.09 -19.40
C LEU A 416 27.78 -24.50 -18.07
N ASP A 417 28.58 -25.01 -17.12
CA ASP A 417 28.10 -25.38 -15.78
C ASP A 417 27.67 -24.15 -14.97
N GLU A 418 28.47 -23.08 -14.98
CA GLU A 418 28.11 -21.80 -14.36
C GLU A 418 26.84 -21.21 -14.97
N ALA A 419 26.71 -21.26 -16.30
CA ALA A 419 25.54 -20.76 -17.02
C ALA A 419 24.26 -21.53 -16.66
N LEU A 420 24.32 -22.87 -16.61
CA LEU A 420 23.18 -23.70 -16.19
C LEU A 420 22.74 -23.34 -14.76
N SER A 421 23.68 -23.27 -13.81
CA SER A 421 23.37 -22.92 -12.42
C SER A 421 22.76 -21.51 -12.32
N GLN A 422 23.35 -20.51 -12.98
CA GLN A 422 22.89 -19.12 -12.90
C GLN A 422 21.49 -18.92 -13.51
N ILE A 423 21.20 -19.60 -14.62
CA ILE A 423 19.87 -19.55 -15.26
C ILE A 423 18.86 -20.30 -14.40
N GLN A 424 19.22 -21.47 -13.86
CA GLN A 424 18.34 -22.26 -13.00
C GLN A 424 17.95 -21.49 -11.73
N ASP A 425 18.91 -20.86 -11.05
CA ASP A 425 18.66 -20.05 -9.86
C ASP A 425 17.79 -18.82 -10.16
N ALA A 426 18.04 -18.15 -11.29
CA ALA A 426 17.24 -17.00 -11.71
C ALA A 426 15.81 -17.41 -12.11
N GLN A 427 15.65 -18.54 -12.79
CA GLN A 427 14.33 -19.08 -13.13
C GLN A 427 13.55 -19.46 -11.87
N LYS A 428 14.21 -20.10 -10.89
CA LYS A 428 13.60 -20.41 -9.60
C LYS A 428 13.12 -19.15 -8.89
N ALA A 429 13.92 -18.07 -8.88
CA ALA A 429 13.55 -16.80 -8.27
C ALA A 429 12.33 -16.13 -8.92
N VAL A 430 12.17 -16.27 -10.25
CA VAL A 430 10.95 -15.84 -10.97
C VAL A 430 9.74 -16.62 -10.43
N VAL A 431 9.82 -17.95 -10.43
CA VAL A 431 8.70 -18.82 -9.99
C VAL A 431 8.33 -18.61 -8.52
N GLU A 432 9.31 -18.26 -7.67
CA GLU A 432 9.12 -18.05 -6.23
C GLU A 432 8.67 -16.64 -5.83
N SER A 433 8.51 -15.73 -6.80
CA SER A 433 8.15 -14.34 -6.53
C SER A 433 6.79 -14.18 -5.86
N GLN A 434 6.73 -13.30 -4.85
CA GLN A 434 5.53 -13.08 -4.01
C GLN A 434 4.81 -11.76 -4.29
N SER A 435 5.40 -10.87 -5.11
CA SER A 435 4.82 -9.57 -5.44
C SER A 435 5.02 -9.23 -6.91
N LEU A 436 4.19 -8.33 -7.44
CA LEU A 436 4.28 -7.84 -8.82
C LEU A 436 5.63 -7.16 -9.08
N GLN A 437 6.07 -6.26 -8.18
CA GLN A 437 7.32 -5.52 -8.33
C GLN A 437 8.54 -6.46 -8.31
N THR A 438 8.51 -7.44 -7.39
CA THR A 438 9.58 -8.45 -7.31
C THR A 438 9.59 -9.32 -8.57
N LEU A 439 8.43 -9.78 -9.04
CA LEU A 439 8.34 -10.61 -10.23
C LEU A 439 8.83 -9.85 -11.47
N ASP A 440 8.44 -8.59 -11.65
CA ASP A 440 8.90 -7.77 -12.78
C ASP A 440 10.43 -7.59 -12.78
N ALA A 441 11.01 -7.27 -11.61
CA ALA A 441 12.46 -7.16 -11.46
C ALA A 441 13.17 -8.49 -11.75
N LYS A 442 12.62 -9.62 -11.28
CA LYS A 442 13.20 -10.95 -11.51
C LYS A 442 13.05 -11.43 -12.95
N ASN A 443 11.96 -11.07 -13.63
CA ASN A 443 11.79 -11.31 -15.06
C ASN A 443 12.88 -10.59 -15.87
N LYS A 444 13.14 -9.31 -15.56
CA LYS A 444 14.23 -8.54 -16.19
C LYS A 444 15.61 -9.13 -15.90
N GLU A 445 15.86 -9.54 -14.66
CA GLU A 445 17.10 -10.20 -14.27
C GLU A 445 17.33 -11.50 -15.06
N LEU A 446 16.30 -12.35 -15.18
CA LEU A 446 16.36 -13.59 -15.94
C LEU A 446 16.61 -13.34 -17.43
N ALA A 447 15.89 -12.39 -18.04
CA ALA A 447 16.09 -12.01 -19.44
C ALA A 447 17.52 -11.50 -19.70
N ASN A 448 18.06 -10.67 -18.81
CA ASN A 448 19.44 -10.20 -18.91
C ASN A 448 20.44 -11.35 -18.79
N LYS A 449 20.25 -12.27 -17.83
CA LYS A 449 21.09 -13.46 -17.69
C LYS A 449 21.07 -14.36 -18.93
N ILE A 450 19.90 -14.59 -19.53
CA ILE A 450 19.76 -15.36 -20.77
C ILE A 450 20.57 -14.72 -21.90
N ASN A 451 20.46 -13.39 -22.07
CA ASN A 451 21.19 -12.64 -23.08
C ASN A 451 22.72 -12.67 -22.85
N ASP A 452 23.15 -12.47 -21.61
CA ASP A 452 24.57 -12.46 -21.24
C ASP A 452 25.21 -13.84 -21.42
N VAL A 453 24.53 -14.91 -20.99
CA VAL A 453 25.01 -16.29 -21.22
C VAL A 453 25.11 -16.58 -22.71
N SER A 454 24.09 -16.24 -23.49
CA SER A 454 24.08 -16.46 -24.94
C SER A 454 25.23 -15.71 -25.61
N ARG A 455 25.50 -14.46 -25.20
CA ARG A 455 26.62 -13.66 -25.69
C ARG A 455 27.98 -14.27 -25.33
N ARG A 456 28.16 -14.74 -24.09
CA ARG A 456 29.42 -15.38 -23.64
C ARG A 456 29.70 -16.68 -24.39
N ILE A 457 28.69 -17.53 -24.60
CA ILE A 457 28.81 -18.76 -25.38
C ILE A 457 29.24 -18.44 -26.83
N ASN A 458 28.50 -17.54 -27.50
CA ASN A 458 28.80 -17.16 -28.87
C ASN A 458 30.16 -16.48 -29.01
N GLY A 459 30.56 -15.66 -28.02
CA GLY A 459 31.87 -15.01 -27.98
C GLY A 459 33.02 -16.01 -27.88
N GLN A 460 32.89 -17.08 -27.08
CA GLN A 460 33.92 -18.13 -27.01
C GLN A 460 34.01 -18.94 -28.31
N ILE A 461 32.86 -19.24 -28.93
CA ILE A 461 32.84 -19.90 -30.26
C ILE A 461 33.55 -19.03 -31.30
N ALA A 462 33.24 -17.74 -31.34
CA ALA A 462 33.86 -16.81 -32.28
C ALA A 462 35.37 -16.68 -32.03
N TYR A 463 35.77 -16.54 -30.75
CA TYR A 463 37.18 -16.49 -30.34
C TYR A 463 37.97 -17.72 -30.80
N GLN A 464 37.43 -18.93 -30.57
CA GLN A 464 38.07 -20.17 -31.00
C GLN A 464 38.14 -20.27 -32.53
N ARG A 465 37.07 -19.86 -33.23
CA ARG A 465 37.00 -19.89 -34.70
C ARG A 465 38.05 -18.96 -35.32
N VAL A 466 38.14 -17.71 -34.86
CA VAL A 466 39.18 -16.77 -35.31
C VAL A 466 40.57 -17.28 -34.96
N GLY A 467 40.77 -17.80 -33.75
CA GLY A 467 42.04 -18.39 -33.33
C GLY A 467 42.50 -19.53 -34.23
N THR A 468 41.57 -20.40 -34.65
CA THR A 468 41.86 -21.51 -35.58
C THR A 468 42.19 -20.99 -36.98
N MET A 469 41.49 -19.96 -37.45
CA MET A 469 41.76 -19.35 -38.76
C MET A 469 43.13 -18.65 -38.79
N ILE A 470 43.53 -18.00 -37.70
CA ILE A 470 44.88 -17.44 -37.54
C ILE A 470 45.94 -18.55 -37.56
N ASP A 471 45.71 -19.65 -36.85
CA ASP A 471 46.63 -20.80 -36.84
C ASP A 471 46.81 -21.41 -38.25
N GLN A 472 45.72 -21.47 -39.04
CA GLN A 472 45.76 -21.94 -40.43
C GLN A 472 46.56 -21.02 -41.34
N GLU A 473 46.46 -19.69 -41.17
CA GLU A 473 47.17 -18.72 -42.00
C GLU A 473 48.67 -18.61 -41.64
N THR A 474 49.00 -18.74 -40.36
CA THR A 474 50.36 -18.46 -39.85
C THR A 474 51.22 -19.70 -39.61
N GLY A 475 50.62 -20.89 -39.57
CA GLY A 475 51.33 -22.16 -39.32
C GLY A 475 52.02 -22.19 -37.94
N ASP A 476 53.26 -22.67 -37.88
CA ASP A 476 54.03 -22.72 -36.63
C ASP A 476 54.73 -21.40 -36.27
N ARG A 477 54.66 -20.37 -37.14
CA ARG A 477 55.39 -19.08 -36.96
C ARG A 477 54.98 -18.31 -35.70
N LEU A 478 53.73 -18.48 -35.25
CA LEU A 478 53.22 -17.86 -34.00
C LEU A 478 53.30 -18.80 -32.79
N LYS A 479 53.71 -20.06 -32.95
CA LYS A 479 53.87 -21.01 -31.83
C LYS A 479 55.22 -20.90 -31.12
N GLU A 480 56.26 -20.38 -31.80
CA GLU A 480 57.62 -20.25 -31.25
C GLU A 480 57.92 -18.77 -30.90
N GLY A 481 57.67 -18.35 -29.65
CA GLY A 481 58.01 -17.01 -29.12
C GLY A 481 56.84 -16.20 -28.55
N TYR A 482 56.94 -14.86 -28.51
CA TYR A 482 55.91 -13.88 -28.06
C TYR A 482 54.54 -13.95 -28.82
N GLY A 483 54.32 -14.99 -29.64
CA GLY A 483 53.16 -15.21 -30.50
C GLY A 483 51.80 -15.44 -29.81
N PRO A 484 51.69 -16.02 -28.60
CA PRO A 484 50.39 -16.18 -27.94
C PRO A 484 49.70 -14.85 -27.62
N GLN A 485 50.45 -13.83 -27.16
CA GLN A 485 49.89 -12.51 -26.86
C GLN A 485 49.49 -11.75 -28.14
N ILE A 486 50.32 -11.84 -29.18
CA ILE A 486 50.02 -11.29 -30.50
C ILE A 486 48.74 -11.92 -31.08
N LYS A 487 48.58 -13.23 -30.95
CA LYS A 487 47.37 -13.94 -31.36
C LYS A 487 46.14 -13.45 -30.60
N ILE A 488 46.23 -13.30 -29.28
CA ILE A 488 45.14 -12.75 -28.46
C ILE A 488 44.76 -11.34 -28.94
N ASP A 489 45.75 -10.50 -29.22
CA ASP A 489 45.55 -9.12 -29.65
C ASP A 489 44.88 -9.04 -31.04
N ILE A 490 45.30 -9.89 -31.98
CA ILE A 490 44.68 -9.98 -33.32
C ILE A 490 43.24 -10.50 -33.21
N ILE A 491 42.98 -11.52 -32.38
CA ILE A 491 41.61 -11.99 -32.13
C ILE A 491 40.76 -10.85 -31.55
N GLY A 492 41.31 -10.08 -30.60
CA GLY A 492 40.62 -8.93 -30.00
C GLY A 492 40.26 -7.84 -31.03
N LEU A 493 41.19 -7.49 -31.92
CA LEU A 493 40.95 -6.52 -32.98
C LEU A 493 39.89 -7.01 -33.98
N ILE A 494 39.96 -8.28 -34.39
CA ILE A 494 38.99 -8.88 -35.31
C ILE A 494 37.62 -8.95 -34.67
N LEU A 495 37.50 -9.39 -33.41
CA LEU A 495 36.20 -9.47 -32.74
C LEU A 495 35.63 -8.10 -32.37
N GLY A 496 36.47 -7.06 -32.27
CA GLY A 496 36.04 -5.66 -32.17
C GLY A 496 35.40 -5.12 -33.44
N GLU A 497 35.80 -5.63 -34.61
CA GLU A 497 35.21 -5.30 -35.91
C GLU A 497 34.05 -6.26 -36.30
N PHE A 498 34.20 -7.55 -35.98
CA PHE A 498 33.29 -8.64 -36.34
C PHE A 498 32.82 -9.38 -35.09
N HIS A 499 31.70 -8.93 -34.52
CA HIS A 499 31.11 -9.48 -33.29
C HIS A 499 30.70 -10.96 -33.38
N THR A 500 30.55 -11.50 -34.59
CA THR A 500 30.31 -12.93 -34.86
C THR A 500 31.09 -13.35 -36.11
N VAL A 501 31.45 -14.63 -36.22
CA VAL A 501 32.08 -15.20 -37.43
C VAL A 501 31.17 -16.27 -38.02
N ASN A 502 30.57 -15.96 -39.16
CA ASN A 502 29.65 -16.82 -39.89
C ASN A 502 30.16 -17.03 -41.34
N ASN A 503 29.36 -17.65 -42.21
CA ASN A 503 29.80 -17.90 -43.59
C ASN A 503 29.75 -16.64 -44.47
N GLU A 504 28.95 -15.63 -44.10
CA GLU A 504 28.74 -14.41 -44.89
C GLU A 504 29.91 -13.43 -44.73
N ASN A 505 30.49 -13.35 -43.52
CA ASN A 505 31.63 -12.48 -43.24
C ASN A 505 32.97 -13.22 -43.21
N ARG A 506 32.98 -14.52 -43.55
CA ARG A 506 34.17 -15.36 -43.48
C ARG A 506 35.33 -14.81 -44.29
N GLU A 507 35.10 -14.46 -45.56
CA GLU A 507 36.14 -13.95 -46.46
C GLU A 507 36.72 -12.62 -45.96
N GLN A 508 35.88 -11.75 -45.39
CA GLN A 508 36.31 -10.48 -44.80
C GLN A 508 37.17 -10.71 -43.56
N VAL A 509 36.77 -11.65 -42.69
CA VAL A 509 37.54 -12.05 -41.51
C VAL A 509 38.87 -12.68 -41.92
N GLU A 510 38.89 -13.56 -42.93
CA GLU A 510 40.13 -14.16 -43.47
C GLU A 510 41.07 -13.10 -44.04
N GLN A 511 40.55 -12.14 -44.80
CA GLN A 511 41.35 -11.02 -45.30
C GLN A 511 41.90 -10.17 -44.15
N ARG A 512 41.09 -9.91 -43.12
CA ARG A 512 41.52 -9.12 -41.97
C ARG A 512 42.59 -9.83 -41.15
N ILE A 513 42.48 -11.15 -41.02
CA ILE A 513 43.53 -12.00 -40.42
C ILE A 513 44.82 -11.84 -41.20
N LYS A 514 44.79 -11.91 -42.54
CA LYS A 514 45.97 -11.70 -43.39
C LYS A 514 46.57 -10.32 -43.22
N ASP A 515 45.72 -9.29 -43.20
CA ASP A 515 46.13 -7.90 -43.01
C ASP A 515 46.88 -7.72 -41.67
N TYR A 516 46.34 -8.26 -40.57
CA TYR A 516 46.97 -8.14 -39.25
C TYR A 516 48.21 -9.03 -39.08
N THR A 517 48.18 -10.26 -39.60
CA THR A 517 49.31 -11.21 -39.48
C THR A 517 50.48 -10.87 -40.42
N GLY A 518 50.25 -10.09 -41.48
CA GLY A 518 51.28 -9.60 -42.38
C GLY A 518 52.07 -8.38 -41.87
N LEU A 519 51.64 -7.74 -40.77
CA LEU A 519 52.32 -6.60 -40.16
C LEU A 519 53.49 -7.02 -39.26
N ASP A 520 54.56 -6.21 -39.27
CA ASP A 520 55.60 -6.28 -38.25
C ASP A 520 55.01 -5.96 -36.87
N GLN A 521 55.59 -6.55 -35.81
CA GLN A 521 55.09 -6.43 -34.44
C GLN A 521 54.98 -4.98 -33.96
N ASP A 522 55.92 -4.10 -34.33
CA ASP A 522 55.88 -2.68 -33.95
C ASP A 522 54.69 -1.94 -34.57
N LEU A 523 54.32 -2.30 -35.82
CA LEU A 523 53.15 -1.74 -36.50
C LEU A 523 51.86 -2.29 -35.92
N LEU A 524 51.81 -3.59 -35.59
CA LEU A 524 50.65 -4.19 -34.94
C LEU A 524 50.37 -3.56 -33.57
N VAL A 525 51.40 -3.31 -32.76
CA VAL A 525 51.27 -2.63 -31.47
C VAL A 525 50.72 -1.21 -31.65
N LYS A 526 51.19 -0.47 -32.66
CA LYS A 526 50.66 0.87 -32.98
C LYS A 526 49.22 0.84 -33.47
N VAL A 527 48.81 -0.17 -34.23
CA VAL A 527 47.41 -0.34 -34.66
C VAL A 527 46.52 -0.69 -33.46
N LYS A 528 46.99 -1.57 -32.56
CA LYS A 528 46.28 -1.90 -31.32
C LYS A 528 46.14 -0.68 -30.39
N GLY A 529 47.20 0.12 -30.27
CA GLY A 529 47.20 1.38 -29.52
C GLY A 529 46.38 2.50 -30.18
N MET A 530 45.85 2.27 -31.38
CA MET A 530 45.19 3.26 -32.25
C MET A 530 46.10 4.42 -32.68
N ASP A 531 47.41 4.29 -32.54
CA ASP A 531 48.40 5.30 -32.95
C ASP A 531 48.44 5.46 -34.47
N ILE A 532 48.13 4.40 -35.21
CA ILE A 532 48.02 4.39 -36.68
C ILE A 532 46.85 3.51 -37.13
N SER A 533 46.22 3.85 -38.26
CA SER A 533 45.18 3.00 -38.85
C SER A 533 45.78 1.72 -39.46
N LEU A 534 44.99 0.63 -39.54
CA LEU A 534 45.44 -0.61 -40.19
C LEU A 534 45.88 -0.35 -41.64
N ARG A 535 45.16 0.51 -42.37
CA ARG A 535 45.52 0.89 -43.75
C ARG A 535 46.90 1.54 -43.83
N THR A 536 47.20 2.44 -42.89
CA THR A 536 48.50 3.12 -42.79
C THR A 536 49.61 2.13 -42.44
N ALA A 537 49.35 1.22 -41.50
CA ALA A 537 50.29 0.18 -41.12
C ALA A 537 50.63 -0.74 -42.30
N LEU A 538 49.63 -1.17 -43.08
CA LEU A 538 49.83 -2.00 -44.27
C LEU A 538 50.67 -1.29 -45.34
N GLN A 539 50.48 0.02 -45.52
CA GLN A 539 51.29 0.82 -46.45
C GLN A 539 52.75 0.87 -46.00
N ILE A 540 53.01 1.14 -44.72
CA ILE A 540 54.37 1.16 -44.15
C ILE A 540 55.03 -0.22 -44.29
N GLN A 541 54.30 -1.30 -44.02
CA GLN A 541 54.78 -2.67 -44.18
C GLN A 541 55.14 -2.99 -45.65
N THR A 542 54.33 -2.51 -46.60
CA THR A 542 54.58 -2.68 -48.03
C THR A 542 55.83 -1.91 -48.47
N ASP A 543 56.02 -0.69 -47.97
CA ASP A 543 57.21 0.12 -48.26
C ASP A 543 58.49 -0.51 -47.66
N ARG A 544 58.40 -1.12 -46.47
CA ARG A 544 59.51 -1.88 -45.83
C ARG A 544 59.93 -3.10 -46.65
N ASN A 545 58.97 -3.79 -47.27
CA ASN A 545 59.22 -5.01 -48.03
C ASN A 545 59.65 -4.77 -49.49
N ARG A 546 59.80 -3.51 -49.90
CA ARG A 546 60.18 -3.16 -51.28
C ARG A 546 61.68 -3.43 -51.50
N PRO A 547 62.08 -4.27 -52.48
CA PRO A 547 63.49 -4.60 -52.69
C PRO A 547 64.30 -3.37 -53.10
N VAL A 548 65.39 -3.09 -52.39
CA VAL A 548 66.31 -1.99 -52.69
C VAL A 548 67.04 -2.30 -54.01
N SER A 549 66.78 -1.50 -55.05
CA SER A 549 67.47 -1.62 -56.33
C SER A 549 68.91 -1.08 -56.19
N LEU A 550 69.90 -1.97 -56.18
CA LEU A 550 71.32 -1.63 -56.25
C LEU A 550 71.65 -1.04 -57.63
N ARG A 551 72.05 0.23 -57.70
CA ARG A 551 72.67 0.83 -58.92
C ARG A 551 74.21 0.65 -58.89
N PRO A 552 74.87 0.47 -60.05
CA PRO A 552 76.32 0.22 -60.16
C PRO A 552 77.18 1.51 -60.04
N PRO A 553 78.52 1.40 -59.86
CA PRO A 553 79.31 2.47 -59.26
C PRO A 553 80.23 3.27 -60.22
N VAL A 554 80.60 4.48 -59.74
CA VAL A 554 81.73 5.41 -60.05
C VAL A 554 81.84 6.09 -61.45
N ASN A 555 82.39 7.31 -61.67
CA ASN A 555 83.43 8.17 -61.03
C ASN A 555 83.48 9.56 -61.78
N PRO A 556 84.48 10.48 -61.65
CA PRO A 556 85.04 11.24 -60.49
C PRO A 556 85.25 12.77 -60.79
N ILE A 557 85.49 13.65 -59.80
CA ILE A 557 86.26 14.92 -59.98
C ILE A 557 87.05 15.27 -58.69
N PRO A 558 88.36 15.59 -58.76
CA PRO A 558 89.19 16.12 -57.65
C PRO A 558 89.59 17.62 -57.87
N PRO A 559 90.51 18.24 -57.09
CA PRO A 559 90.25 19.24 -56.03
C PRO A 559 90.78 20.66 -56.36
N PRO A 560 90.66 21.65 -55.43
CA PRO A 560 91.85 22.47 -55.13
C PRO A 560 92.01 22.99 -53.67
N THR A 561 93.26 22.85 -53.17
CA THR A 561 94.16 23.78 -52.43
C THR A 561 93.88 24.44 -51.06
N LEU A 562 95.02 24.65 -50.38
CA LEU A 562 95.31 25.02 -48.99
C LEU A 562 95.36 26.54 -48.69
N ALA A 563 94.89 26.90 -47.47
CA ALA A 563 95.40 27.87 -46.46
C ALA A 563 95.32 29.40 -46.74
N PRO A 564 95.46 30.33 -45.73
CA PRO A 564 95.85 30.19 -44.31
C PRO A 564 95.02 31.09 -43.30
N PRO A 565 95.52 31.64 -42.16
CA PRO A 565 95.14 31.29 -40.77
C PRO A 565 94.52 32.48 -39.96
N VAL A 566 94.20 32.27 -38.66
CA VAL A 566 94.46 33.16 -37.48
C VAL A 566 93.66 32.62 -36.27
N GLY A 567 94.34 32.29 -35.16
CA GLY A 567 93.76 32.01 -33.82
C GLY A 567 93.74 33.27 -32.92
N PRO A 568 93.84 33.17 -31.58
CA PRO A 568 93.38 32.13 -30.65
C PRO A 568 92.65 32.73 -29.41
N SER A 569 92.27 31.84 -28.48
CA SER A 569 92.24 31.99 -27.00
C SER A 569 90.86 31.92 -26.33
N GLY A 570 90.70 30.96 -25.40
CA GLY A 570 89.74 31.06 -24.29
C GLY A 570 88.91 29.81 -23.98
N ILE A 571 89.53 28.76 -23.43
CA ILE A 571 88.92 27.77 -22.51
C ILE A 571 89.17 28.37 -21.10
N PRO A 572 88.34 28.21 -20.02
CA PRO A 572 87.91 26.91 -19.48
C PRO A 572 86.58 26.93 -18.64
N PRO A 573 86.25 25.90 -17.81
CA PRO A 573 85.84 24.54 -18.20
C PRO A 573 84.71 23.93 -17.30
N GLU A 574 84.52 22.61 -17.43
CA GLU A 574 84.12 21.59 -16.41
C GLU A 574 82.63 21.21 -16.17
N ASP A 575 82.18 20.12 -16.83
CA ASP A 575 81.97 18.73 -16.30
C ASP A 575 81.34 18.49 -14.88
N PRO A 576 80.86 17.26 -14.52
CA PRO A 576 79.75 16.44 -15.07
C PRO A 576 78.94 15.69 -13.95
N THR A 577 78.16 14.66 -14.34
CA THR A 577 77.75 13.44 -13.58
C THR A 577 76.40 13.29 -12.81
N SER A 578 75.62 12.33 -13.33
CA SER A 578 74.83 11.21 -12.74
C SER A 578 74.65 11.01 -11.21
N VAL A 579 73.47 10.51 -10.81
CA VAL A 579 73.19 9.18 -10.14
C VAL A 579 71.82 9.21 -9.37
N PHE A 580 70.97 8.19 -9.58
CA PHE A 580 69.72 7.79 -8.84
C PHE A 580 70.05 7.08 -7.48
N PRO A 581 69.13 6.54 -6.62
CA PRO A 581 67.70 6.77 -6.27
C PRO A 581 67.42 6.79 -4.72
N GLY A 582 66.15 6.94 -4.27
CA GLY A 582 65.64 6.22 -3.06
C GLY A 582 65.01 7.00 -1.88
N SER A 583 63.68 6.84 -1.71
CA SER A 583 62.85 6.63 -0.49
C SER A 583 63.16 7.29 0.88
N GLY A 584 62.13 7.85 1.53
CA GLY A 584 62.03 7.96 3.00
C GLY A 584 61.04 9.02 3.54
N LEU A 585 59.91 8.60 4.13
CA LEU A 585 59.12 9.38 5.11
C LEU A 585 59.85 9.41 6.47
N PRO A 586 59.60 10.41 7.34
CA PRO A 586 58.91 10.10 8.61
C PRO A 586 57.97 11.20 9.18
N ILE A 587 57.43 10.90 10.36
CA ILE A 587 56.20 11.32 11.06
C ILE A 587 56.44 12.39 12.18
N GLN A 588 55.37 13.17 12.50
CA GLN A 588 54.99 13.88 13.77
C GLN A 588 55.68 15.21 14.21
N PRO A 589 55.11 16.03 15.15
CA PRO A 589 54.05 15.76 16.17
C PRO A 589 52.94 16.82 16.41
N THR A 590 51.90 16.41 17.14
CA THR A 590 50.83 17.19 17.80
C THR A 590 51.23 17.66 19.22
N PRO A 591 50.67 18.78 19.74
CA PRO A 591 50.62 19.09 21.19
C PRO A 591 49.17 19.13 21.77
N PRO A 592 49.02 19.21 23.12
CA PRO A 592 48.00 18.45 23.88
C PRO A 592 46.75 19.23 24.33
N GLU A 593 45.82 18.45 24.91
CA GLU A 593 44.49 18.78 25.46
C GLU A 593 44.50 19.79 26.62
N GLU A 594 43.56 20.75 26.57
CA GLU A 594 42.99 21.40 27.76
C GLU A 594 41.53 20.96 27.92
N GLY A 595 41.20 20.45 29.10
CA GLY A 595 39.87 19.96 29.45
C GLY A 595 38.86 21.09 29.65
N VAL A 596 37.74 21.00 28.94
CA VAL A 596 36.55 21.83 29.18
C VAL A 596 35.48 20.96 29.81
N ILE A 597 35.04 21.33 31.01
CA ILE A 597 33.86 20.80 31.69
C ILE A 597 32.64 21.26 30.88
N VAL A 598 31.96 20.35 30.18
CA VAL A 598 30.72 20.63 29.43
C VAL A 598 29.53 20.26 30.30
N ASP A 599 28.77 21.29 30.68
CA ASP A 599 27.52 21.24 31.45
C ASP A 599 26.47 20.37 30.73
N ILE A 600 25.66 19.60 31.47
CA ILE A 600 24.78 18.57 30.89
C ILE A 600 23.73 19.18 29.93
N GLY A 601 23.37 20.46 30.10
CA GLY A 601 22.47 21.19 29.20
C GLY A 601 23.04 21.46 27.80
N THR A 602 24.36 21.68 27.68
CA THR A 602 24.99 22.00 26.38
C THR A 602 25.21 20.76 25.51
N ARG A 603 25.33 19.55 26.09
CA ARG A 603 25.40 18.30 25.32
C ARG A 603 24.12 17.99 24.54
N GLU A 604 22.96 18.35 25.08
CA GLU A 604 21.68 18.10 24.43
C GLU A 604 21.39 19.12 23.32
N GLU A 605 21.83 20.37 23.50
CA GLU A 605 21.81 21.41 22.47
C GLU A 605 22.82 21.13 21.35
N ILE A 606 24.06 20.73 21.66
CA ILE A 606 25.06 20.30 20.66
C ILE A 606 24.59 19.05 19.91
N ARG A 607 23.86 18.14 20.56
CA ARG A 607 23.26 16.96 19.91
C ARG A 607 22.06 17.34 19.03
N LYS A 608 21.22 18.30 19.44
CA LYS A 608 20.13 18.83 18.59
C LYS A 608 20.69 19.59 17.40
N GLN A 609 21.76 20.36 17.57
CA GLN A 609 22.42 21.12 16.52
C GLN A 609 23.18 20.23 15.53
N ASN A 610 23.93 19.22 16.01
CA ASN A 610 24.56 18.21 15.15
C ASN A 610 23.54 17.37 14.37
N ASN A 611 22.38 17.06 14.97
CA ASN A 611 21.32 16.34 14.26
C ASN A 611 20.62 17.23 13.23
N ARG A 612 20.56 18.54 13.46
CA ARG A 612 20.02 19.52 12.52
C ARG A 612 20.98 19.74 11.35
N GLU A 613 22.27 19.92 11.62
CA GLU A 613 23.32 20.04 10.60
C GLU A 613 23.50 18.75 9.78
N LYS A 614 23.36 17.56 10.39
CA LYS A 614 23.33 16.29 9.66
C LYS A 614 22.09 16.10 8.81
N LEU A 615 20.94 16.63 9.23
CA LEU A 615 19.71 16.59 8.45
C LEU A 615 19.79 17.58 7.29
N ASP A 616 20.34 18.77 7.51
CA ASP A 616 20.57 19.78 6.47
C ASP A 616 21.63 19.30 5.45
N LEU A 617 22.72 18.64 5.88
CA LEU A 617 23.69 18.00 4.97
C LEU A 617 23.09 16.84 4.16
N LEU A 618 22.19 16.05 4.74
CA LEU A 618 21.47 14.99 4.02
C LEU A 618 20.42 15.54 3.05
N LEU A 619 19.83 16.69 3.37
CA LEU A 619 18.88 17.37 2.49
C LEU A 619 19.60 18.09 1.34
N ASP A 620 20.76 18.69 1.58
CA ASP A 620 21.52 19.40 0.54
C ASP A 620 22.21 18.45 -0.45
N ASP A 621 22.69 17.27 -0.02
CA ASP A 621 23.31 16.28 -0.91
C ASP A 621 22.28 15.55 -1.81
N GLU A 622 21.01 15.41 -1.39
CA GLU A 622 19.93 14.84 -2.23
C GLU A 622 19.25 15.87 -3.16
N ILE A 623 19.37 17.18 -2.88
CA ILE A 623 18.73 18.24 -3.70
C ILE A 623 19.54 18.55 -4.98
N ILE A 624 20.82 18.18 -5.05
CA ILE A 624 21.67 18.48 -6.23
C ILE A 624 21.39 17.54 -7.42
N GLU A 625 20.80 16.35 -7.23
CA GLU A 625 20.50 15.44 -8.35
C GLU A 625 19.11 15.63 -9.02
N LEU A 626 18.26 16.55 -8.53
CA LEU A 626 16.90 16.73 -9.06
C LEU A 626 16.72 17.90 -10.04
N ASN A 627 17.79 18.64 -10.37
CA ASN A 627 17.69 19.77 -11.31
C ASN A 627 17.70 19.40 -12.81
N GLU A 628 17.65 18.11 -13.18
CA GLU A 628 17.54 17.66 -14.57
C GLU A 628 16.46 16.61 -14.83
N ILE A 629 15.42 16.53 -13.99
CA ILE A 629 14.32 15.58 -14.20
C ILE A 629 13.01 16.35 -14.42
N ASP A 630 12.46 16.26 -15.64
CA ASP A 630 11.05 16.55 -15.92
C ASP A 630 10.21 15.61 -15.03
N LEU A 631 9.72 16.12 -13.90
CA LEU A 631 9.00 15.35 -12.90
C LEU A 631 7.49 15.48 -13.10
N ASP A 632 6.85 14.35 -13.38
CA ASP A 632 5.41 14.19 -13.40
C ASP A 632 4.83 14.26 -11.96
N ALA A 633 3.63 14.82 -11.81
CA ALA A 633 2.97 15.05 -10.50
C ALA A 633 2.75 13.78 -9.64
N SER A 634 2.89 12.60 -10.24
CA SER A 634 2.87 11.30 -9.55
C SER A 634 4.06 11.13 -8.60
N ASP A 635 5.25 11.55 -9.02
CA ASP A 635 6.51 11.28 -8.30
C ASP A 635 6.65 12.16 -7.06
N ILE A 636 6.07 13.36 -7.08
CA ILE A 636 6.00 14.27 -5.93
C ILE A 636 5.09 13.70 -4.82
N THR A 637 4.02 13.00 -5.20
CA THR A 637 3.07 12.40 -4.25
C THR A 637 3.67 11.20 -3.55
N ASP A 638 4.48 10.40 -4.26
CA ASP A 638 5.18 9.25 -3.70
C ASP A 638 6.37 9.67 -2.82
N ALA A 639 7.08 10.74 -3.18
CA ALA A 639 8.12 11.33 -2.32
C ALA A 639 7.56 11.87 -0.98
N LEU A 640 6.38 12.51 -1.01
CA LEU A 640 5.69 12.97 0.20
C LEU A 640 5.21 11.81 1.09
N ARG A 641 4.72 10.72 0.48
CA ARG A 641 4.35 9.49 1.22
C ARG A 641 5.56 8.84 1.88
N GLN A 642 6.69 8.75 1.19
CA GLN A 642 7.92 8.20 1.76
C GLN A 642 8.43 9.03 2.95
N LYS A 643 8.34 10.38 2.89
CA LYS A 643 8.73 11.25 4.01
C LYS A 643 7.83 11.05 5.24
N ILE A 644 6.53 10.86 5.06
CA ILE A 644 5.60 10.56 6.17
C ILE A 644 5.91 9.20 6.79
N ASP A 645 6.20 8.18 5.97
CA ASP A 645 6.56 6.84 6.43
C ASP A 645 7.87 6.81 7.23
N ILE A 646 8.85 7.63 6.86
CA ILE A 646 10.12 7.77 7.60
C ILE A 646 9.87 8.38 8.98
N VAL A 647 9.02 9.40 9.08
CA VAL A 647 8.65 10.04 10.36
C VAL A 647 7.87 9.06 11.26
N VAL A 648 6.93 8.29 10.70
CA VAL A 648 6.17 7.28 11.44
C VAL A 648 7.08 6.16 11.96
N ARG A 649 8.02 5.66 11.15
CA ARG A 649 9.01 4.66 11.58
C ARG A 649 9.95 5.18 12.67
N TRP A 650 10.35 6.45 12.59
CA TRP A 650 11.21 7.07 13.59
C TRP A 650 10.55 7.15 14.99
N PHE A 651 9.24 7.43 15.05
CA PHE A 651 8.48 7.39 16.32
C PHE A 651 8.28 5.96 16.84
N GLY A 652 8.02 4.99 15.95
CA GLY A 652 7.85 3.58 16.32
C GLY A 652 9.11 2.94 16.93
N GLN A 653 10.31 3.29 16.43
CA GLN A 653 11.59 2.77 16.95
C GLN A 653 11.94 3.28 18.36
N ARG A 654 11.29 4.35 18.84
CA ARG A 654 11.49 4.91 20.20
C ARG A 654 10.41 4.49 21.21
N GLY A 655 9.56 3.52 20.85
CA GLY A 655 8.60 2.91 21.78
C GLY A 655 7.29 3.68 21.97
N TYR A 656 7.03 4.72 21.16
CA TYR A 656 5.77 5.45 21.19
C TYR A 656 4.74 4.79 20.25
N ASN A 657 4.14 3.69 20.69
CA ASN A 657 3.02 3.06 19.99
C ASN A 657 1.70 3.57 20.60
N HIS A 658 1.19 4.71 20.11
CA HIS A 658 -0.14 5.20 20.49
C HIS A 658 -0.94 5.67 19.26
N PRO A 659 -2.24 5.33 19.13
CA PRO A 659 -3.08 5.72 17.99
C PRO A 659 -3.38 7.23 17.83
N ASN A 660 -2.78 8.10 18.66
CA ASN A 660 -3.01 9.55 18.66
C ASN A 660 -1.79 10.38 18.20
N ILE A 661 -0.80 9.77 17.53
CA ILE A 661 0.39 10.47 17.02
C ILE A 661 0.05 11.72 16.16
N PRO A 662 -0.98 11.73 15.28
CA PRO A 662 -1.34 12.93 14.52
C PRO A 662 -1.71 14.13 15.40
N HIS A 663 -2.37 13.88 16.54
CA HIS A 663 -2.79 14.92 17.49
C HIS A 663 -1.64 15.36 18.41
N LEU A 664 -0.69 14.46 18.72
CA LEU A 664 0.50 14.81 19.50
C LEU A 664 1.47 15.71 18.72
N VAL A 665 1.60 15.50 17.40
CA VAL A 665 2.39 16.36 16.50
C VAL A 665 1.77 17.75 16.35
N GLN A 666 0.44 17.85 16.37
CA GLN A 666 -0.30 19.12 16.39
C GLN A 666 0.02 19.98 17.63
N ASP A 667 0.19 19.36 18.79
CA ASP A 667 0.43 20.09 20.04
C ASP A 667 1.93 20.38 20.34
N THR A 668 2.86 19.63 19.74
CA THR A 668 4.31 19.75 20.06
C THR A 668 5.19 20.38 18.99
N HIS A 669 4.78 20.37 17.71
CA HIS A 669 5.60 20.90 16.60
C HIS A 669 4.78 21.73 15.60
N PRO A 670 4.23 22.89 16.00
CA PRO A 670 3.39 23.74 15.15
C PRO A 670 4.12 24.26 13.89
N HIS A 671 5.45 24.30 13.90
CA HIS A 671 6.26 24.70 12.74
C HIS A 671 6.16 23.71 11.57
N LEU A 672 5.99 22.41 11.83
CA LEU A 672 5.83 21.39 10.77
C LEU A 672 4.44 21.46 10.11
N LEU A 673 3.43 21.96 10.84
CA LEU A 673 2.10 22.24 10.27
C LEU A 673 2.11 23.50 9.42
N GLU A 674 2.82 24.54 9.86
CA GLU A 674 3.01 25.75 9.06
C GLU A 674 3.84 25.47 7.80
N GLU A 675 4.84 24.58 7.89
CA GLU A 675 5.64 24.14 6.75
C GLU A 675 4.84 23.26 5.78
N ASN A 676 4.02 22.32 6.28
CA ASN A 676 3.07 21.57 5.45
C ASN A 676 2.02 22.47 4.79
N ARG A 677 1.52 23.47 5.52
CA ARG A 677 0.58 24.45 5.00
C ARG A 677 1.24 25.30 3.91
N ARG A 678 2.48 25.74 4.13
CA ARG A 678 3.27 26.50 3.15
C ARG A 678 3.55 25.66 1.89
N LEU A 679 3.93 24.40 2.04
CA LEU A 679 4.11 23.47 0.92
C LEU A 679 2.81 23.19 0.17
N ALA A 680 1.67 23.10 0.87
CA ALA A 680 0.36 22.95 0.24
C ALA A 680 -0.07 24.22 -0.52
N GLU A 681 0.18 25.41 0.05
CA GLU A 681 -0.05 26.69 -0.62
C GLU A 681 0.85 26.86 -1.86
N GLU A 682 2.11 26.41 -1.77
CA GLU A 682 3.08 26.42 -2.87
C GLU A 682 2.71 25.44 -3.99
N LEU A 683 2.22 24.23 -3.65
CA LEU A 683 1.66 23.28 -4.61
C LEU A 683 0.41 23.80 -5.32
N VAL A 684 -0.47 24.51 -4.61
CA VAL A 684 -1.65 25.14 -5.22
C VAL A 684 -1.24 26.28 -6.15
N ARG A 685 -0.21 27.04 -5.78
CA ARG A 685 0.37 28.09 -6.63
C ARG A 685 1.00 27.51 -7.89
N ILE A 686 1.85 26.49 -7.77
CA ILE A 686 2.47 25.80 -8.90
C ILE A 686 1.40 25.19 -9.83
N LYS A 687 0.35 24.59 -9.26
CA LYS A 687 -0.78 24.07 -10.04
C LYS A 687 -1.54 25.14 -10.80
N ARG A 688 -1.70 26.35 -10.24
CA ARG A 688 -2.27 27.50 -10.96
C ARG A 688 -1.33 27.99 -12.06
N GLU A 689 -0.04 28.13 -11.77
CA GLU A 689 0.96 28.56 -12.75
C GLU A 689 1.10 27.56 -13.94
N LEU A 690 0.93 26.26 -13.68
CA LEU A 690 0.87 25.22 -14.72
C LEU A 690 -0.46 25.24 -15.49
N SER A 691 -1.59 25.43 -14.81
CA SER A 691 -2.91 25.52 -15.44
C SER A 691 -3.06 26.78 -16.31
N ASP A 692 -2.37 27.87 -15.97
CA ASP A 692 -2.34 29.10 -16.78
C ASP A 692 -1.40 28.97 -18.00
N ARG A 693 -0.39 28.08 -17.94
CA ARG A 693 0.48 27.73 -19.07
C ARG A 693 -0.16 26.77 -20.08
N ASP A 694 -1.18 26.01 -19.67
CA ASP A 694 -1.87 25.02 -20.51
C ASP A 694 -2.84 25.62 -21.55
N THR A 695 -2.84 26.95 -21.76
CA THR A 695 -3.49 27.59 -22.90
C THR A 695 -2.58 27.79 -24.12
N GLY A 696 -1.31 27.37 -24.05
CA GLY A 696 -0.42 27.48 -25.20
C GLY A 696 0.82 26.62 -25.08
N THR A 697 0.84 25.55 -25.87
CA THR A 697 1.95 24.63 -26.14
C THR A 697 2.32 23.68 -25.00
N GLY A 698 1.90 22.43 -25.17
CA GLY A 698 2.35 21.31 -24.35
C GLY A 698 3.85 21.06 -24.50
N ARG A 699 4.54 21.16 -23.38
CA ARG A 699 5.58 20.25 -22.92
C ARG A 699 5.56 20.27 -21.40
#